data_AF-A0A812UIP7-F1
#
_entry.id   AF-A0A812UIP7-F1
#
_cell.length_a   1.000
_cell.length_b   1.000
_cell.length_c   1.000
_cell.angle_alpha   90.00
_cell.angle_beta   90.00
_cell.angle_gamma   90.00
#
_symmetry.space_group_name_H-M   'P 1'
#
loop_
_entity.id
_entity.type
_entity.pdbx_description
1 polymer ?
#
loop_
_entity_poly.entity_id
_entity_poly.type
_entity_poly.pdbx_seq_one_letter_code
_entity_poly.pdbx_strand_id
1 'polypeptide(L)'
;MLSTRARSSRVRGAALLALGVCALWSFQSQHAFSEPVVQESSGMARTIADHALFVSLALMIACGAFAYTEQAQPAAAGPAEKRPDYSSFVMISNILCFTSGFVNALAIIDMGMTVSHQTGNTSHTGRLIMNGGIKFFHLMLSFATGSFVAGFSKCDQEAIYQGRYSPNLLAAAFAVMFGCLVHYCKAQAGIANDDASECLFLWAFSQGIQNGITRRCSSLPVCTTHFTGYLTDFGVGLGLWARAQTDGAEPPTLLKVFLFGSGIFFFGLGGVAAMETHPAWGAQAALIPAAIMAAVAGGLIPVVKGGQCGNQIGAKFWEVIADEHGIDPTGTYHGDSDLQLERINVYFNEATGGTMDSVRAGPFGQLFRPDNFVFGQTGAGNNWAKGHYTEGAELIDSVLDVVRKEAEGCDCLQGFQLCHSLGGGTGAGMGTLLISKVREEYPDRIMETFSVIPSPKVSDTVVEPYNAVLSFHQLVENSDESFLLDNEALYDICFRTLKLTTPTYGDLNHLVSAAMSGVTCCLRFPGQLNCDLRKIAVNLVPFPRLHFFMTGFAPLTSRGSQQYRALTVPELTQQMFDAKNMMCAADPRHGRYLTAAALFRGRMSTKEVDEQMLNVQNKNSSYFVEWIPNNIKASVCDIPPKGLKMAVAFAGNSTAIQEMFKRVAEYFTAMFRRKAFLHWYTGEGMDEMEFTEAESNMNDLVSEYQQYQDATAEEEGEFDEEEGEYDG
;
A
#
# COMPACT_ATOMS: atom_id res chain seq x y z
N MET A 1 -8.82 23.12 2.22
CA MET A 1 -8.99 23.68 0.84
C MET A 1 -7.97 23.16 -0.17
N LEU A 2 -6.70 22.94 0.19
CA LEU A 2 -5.68 22.41 -0.74
C LEU A 2 -5.98 20.97 -1.22
N SER A 3 -6.34 20.04 -0.31
CA SER A 3 -6.67 18.65 -0.71
C SER A 3 -7.87 18.57 -1.66
N THR A 4 -8.84 19.48 -1.52
CA THR A 4 -10.01 19.58 -2.40
C THR A 4 -9.64 19.99 -3.83
N ARG A 5 -8.60 20.83 -4.01
CA ARG A 5 -8.07 21.17 -5.35
C ARG A 5 -7.30 20.01 -5.98
N ALA A 6 -6.51 19.26 -5.21
CA ALA A 6 -5.80 18.07 -5.70
C ALA A 6 -6.76 16.92 -6.04
N ARG A 7 -7.83 16.71 -5.27
CA ARG A 7 -8.92 15.76 -5.61
C ARG A 7 -9.66 16.20 -6.88
N SER A 8 -9.97 17.49 -7.00
CA SER A 8 -10.56 18.08 -8.21
C SER A 8 -9.67 17.91 -9.44
N SER A 9 -8.34 18.08 -9.32
CA SER A 9 -7.43 17.88 -10.44
C SER A 9 -7.32 16.41 -10.83
N ARG A 10 -7.15 15.48 -9.88
CA ARG A 10 -7.13 14.02 -10.17
C ARG A 10 -8.43 13.52 -10.79
N VAL A 11 -9.59 13.93 -10.27
CA VAL A 11 -10.90 13.57 -10.84
C VAL A 11 -11.08 14.16 -12.24
N ARG A 12 -10.65 15.41 -12.49
CA ARG A 12 -10.66 15.98 -13.85
C ARG A 12 -9.67 15.29 -14.77
N GLY A 13 -8.50 14.90 -14.28
CA GLY A 13 -7.49 14.16 -15.03
C GLY A 13 -8.01 12.78 -15.44
N ALA A 14 -8.45 11.97 -14.49
CA ALA A 14 -9.06 10.66 -14.74
C ALA A 14 -10.33 10.77 -15.60
N ALA A 15 -11.18 11.78 -15.38
CA ALA A 15 -12.34 12.02 -16.23
C ALA A 15 -11.96 12.48 -17.65
N LEU A 16 -10.87 13.21 -17.85
CA LEU A 16 -10.35 13.58 -19.18
C LEU A 16 -9.60 12.42 -19.86
N LEU A 17 -8.97 11.53 -19.08
CA LEU A 17 -8.36 10.28 -19.56
C LEU A 17 -9.47 9.32 -20.02
N ALA A 18 -10.50 9.13 -19.19
CA ALA A 18 -11.68 8.35 -19.51
C ALA A 18 -12.50 8.98 -20.65
N LEU A 19 -12.72 10.30 -20.68
CA LEU A 19 -13.38 10.97 -21.80
C LEU A 19 -12.53 10.91 -23.08
N GLY A 20 -11.20 10.99 -22.99
CA GLY A 20 -10.30 10.87 -24.14
C GLY A 20 -10.29 9.45 -24.71
N VAL A 21 -10.16 8.44 -23.85
CA VAL A 21 -10.21 7.02 -24.23
C VAL A 21 -11.61 6.64 -24.70
N CYS A 22 -12.68 7.00 -24.00
CA CYS A 22 -14.06 6.74 -24.44
C CYS A 22 -14.42 7.51 -25.70
N ALA A 23 -13.93 8.74 -25.92
CA ALA A 23 -14.11 9.43 -27.20
C ALA A 23 -13.39 8.68 -28.32
N LEU A 24 -12.11 8.35 -28.17
CA LEU A 24 -11.34 7.58 -29.16
C LEU A 24 -11.99 6.22 -29.46
N TRP A 25 -12.49 5.52 -28.45
CA TRP A 25 -13.17 4.22 -28.59
C TRP A 25 -14.58 4.34 -29.21
N SER A 26 -15.30 5.44 -28.93
CA SER A 26 -16.56 5.78 -29.60
C SER A 26 -16.35 6.19 -31.07
N PHE A 27 -15.23 6.81 -31.38
CA PHE A 27 -14.83 7.13 -32.76
C PHE A 27 -14.37 5.88 -33.53
N GLN A 28 -13.70 4.94 -32.88
CA GLN A 28 -13.23 3.69 -33.49
C GLN A 28 -14.36 2.67 -33.74
N SER A 29 -15.47 2.75 -33.00
CA SER A 29 -16.65 1.88 -33.15
C SER A 29 -17.70 2.36 -34.18
N GLN A 30 -17.38 3.38 -34.98
CA GLN A 30 -18.31 3.96 -35.98
C GLN A 30 -18.76 3.02 -37.13
N HIS A 31 -18.26 1.79 -37.20
CA HIS A 31 -18.85 0.75 -38.05
C HIS A 31 -20.19 0.17 -37.53
N ALA A 32 -20.61 0.50 -36.30
CA ALA A 32 -21.75 -0.15 -35.62
C ALA A 32 -22.93 0.75 -35.21
N PHE A 33 -22.90 2.06 -35.48
CA PHE A 33 -23.95 2.99 -35.03
C PHE A 33 -24.68 3.72 -36.18
N SER A 34 -25.92 4.12 -35.92
CA SER A 34 -26.83 4.72 -36.89
C SER A 34 -26.49 6.16 -37.27
N GLU A 35 -26.88 6.54 -38.49
CA GLU A 35 -26.53 7.79 -39.18
C GLU A 35 -26.57 9.11 -38.36
N PRO A 36 -27.55 9.41 -37.48
CA PRO A 36 -27.58 10.72 -36.80
C PRO A 36 -26.40 10.98 -35.85
N VAL A 37 -25.83 9.95 -35.21
CA VAL A 37 -24.69 10.12 -34.28
C VAL A 37 -23.38 10.44 -35.03
N VAL A 38 -23.29 10.01 -36.28
CA VAL A 38 -22.14 10.30 -37.17
C VAL A 38 -22.11 11.78 -37.56
N GLN A 39 -23.27 12.44 -37.68
CA GLN A 39 -23.32 13.87 -38.00
C GLN A 39 -22.82 14.77 -36.85
N GLU A 40 -23.26 14.56 -35.61
CA GLU A 40 -22.82 15.41 -34.48
C GLU A 40 -21.32 15.25 -34.17
N SER A 41 -20.82 14.00 -34.17
CA SER A 41 -19.39 13.71 -33.97
C SER A 41 -18.51 14.34 -35.06
N SER A 42 -18.97 14.37 -36.32
CA SER A 42 -18.26 15.06 -37.41
C SER A 42 -18.18 16.59 -37.23
N GLY A 43 -19.18 17.20 -36.59
CA GLY A 43 -19.19 18.65 -36.28
C GLY A 43 -18.17 19.01 -35.20
N MET A 44 -18.06 18.20 -34.15
CA MET A 44 -17.05 18.37 -33.10
C MET A 44 -15.63 18.14 -33.64
N ALA A 45 -15.41 17.11 -34.46
CA ALA A 45 -14.13 16.84 -35.11
C ALA A 45 -13.66 18.01 -36.00
N ARG A 46 -14.57 18.60 -36.80
CA ARG A 46 -14.28 19.81 -37.60
C ARG A 46 -13.94 21.02 -36.74
N THR A 47 -14.72 21.28 -35.69
CA THR A 47 -14.47 22.41 -34.77
C THR A 47 -13.10 22.31 -34.08
N ILE A 48 -12.68 21.09 -33.71
CA ILE A 48 -11.34 20.83 -33.16
C ILE A 48 -10.25 21.01 -34.24
N ALA A 49 -10.49 20.56 -35.47
CA ALA A 49 -9.54 20.72 -36.58
C ALA A 49 -9.32 22.20 -36.98
N ASP A 50 -10.38 23.02 -37.00
CA ASP A 50 -10.35 24.44 -37.38
C ASP A 50 -9.70 25.33 -36.30
N HIS A 51 -9.65 24.88 -35.04
CA HIS A 51 -9.08 25.62 -33.90
C HIS A 51 -7.90 24.91 -33.22
N ALA A 52 -7.31 23.90 -33.87
CA ALA A 52 -6.32 22.99 -33.29
C ALA A 52 -5.11 23.71 -32.63
N LEU A 53 -4.60 24.81 -33.21
CA LEU A 53 -3.53 25.62 -32.63
C LEU A 53 -3.92 26.24 -31.26
N PHE A 54 -5.12 26.82 -31.17
CA PHE A 54 -5.60 27.45 -29.94
C PHE A 54 -5.91 26.42 -28.87
N VAL A 55 -6.51 25.30 -29.26
CA VAL A 55 -6.77 24.15 -28.38
C VAL A 55 -5.45 23.59 -27.84
N SER A 56 -4.45 23.35 -28.70
CA SER A 56 -3.13 22.85 -28.29
C SER A 56 -2.42 23.80 -27.33
N LEU A 57 -2.49 25.12 -27.56
CA LEU A 57 -1.91 26.13 -26.67
C LEU A 57 -2.62 26.17 -25.30
N ALA A 58 -3.95 26.13 -25.30
CA ALA A 58 -4.74 26.10 -24.06
C ALA A 58 -4.46 24.84 -23.22
N LEU A 59 -4.28 23.67 -23.87
CA LEU A 59 -3.91 22.43 -23.19
C LEU A 59 -2.47 22.45 -22.66
N MET A 60 -1.49 22.99 -23.39
CA MET A 60 -0.12 23.15 -22.85
C MET A 60 -0.11 24.01 -21.57
N ILE A 61 -0.92 25.09 -21.54
CA ILE A 61 -1.09 25.94 -20.36
C ILE A 61 -1.82 25.18 -19.22
N ALA A 62 -2.87 24.42 -19.53
CA ALA A 62 -3.61 23.63 -18.54
C ALA A 62 -2.76 22.51 -17.92
N CYS A 63 -1.94 21.82 -18.71
CA CYS A 63 -0.97 20.84 -18.25
C CYS A 63 0.11 21.48 -17.37
N GLY A 64 0.63 22.65 -17.76
CA GLY A 64 1.58 23.41 -16.93
C GLY A 64 0.98 23.86 -15.58
N ALA A 65 -0.29 24.25 -15.57
CA ALA A 65 -1.02 24.60 -14.34
C ALA A 65 -1.34 23.37 -13.47
N PHE A 66 -1.58 22.21 -14.07
CA PHE A 66 -1.78 20.93 -13.37
C PHE A 66 -0.49 20.46 -12.66
N ALA A 67 0.67 20.70 -13.26
CA ALA A 67 1.98 20.41 -12.68
C ALA A 67 2.42 21.37 -11.55
N TYR A 68 1.64 22.43 -11.26
CA TYR A 68 1.92 23.38 -10.18
C TYR A 68 1.20 22.95 -8.89
N THR A 69 1.81 22.01 -8.16
CA THR A 69 1.46 21.67 -6.79
C THR A 69 2.67 21.86 -5.89
N GLU A 70 2.53 22.66 -4.82
CA GLU A 70 3.62 22.89 -3.87
C GLU A 70 3.81 21.70 -2.93
N GLN A 71 5.00 21.11 -2.98
CA GLN A 71 5.58 20.27 -1.93
C GLN A 71 7.02 20.73 -1.65
N ALA A 72 7.54 20.36 -0.47
CA ALA A 72 8.79 20.88 0.08
C ALA A 72 10.04 20.36 -0.65
N GLN A 73 11.17 21.07 -0.48
CA GLN A 73 12.45 20.70 -1.10
C GLN A 73 13.12 19.52 -0.36
N PRO A 74 13.52 18.45 -1.07
CA PRO A 74 14.57 17.54 -0.61
C PRO A 74 15.95 18.19 -0.75
N ALA A 75 16.93 17.68 0.01
CA ALA A 75 18.31 18.18 0.01
C ALA A 75 19.05 17.88 -1.31
N ALA A 76 20.14 18.63 -1.58
CA ALA A 76 20.95 18.47 -2.78
C ALA A 76 21.71 17.14 -2.78
N ALA A 77 21.28 16.19 -3.61
CA ALA A 77 21.77 14.83 -3.60
C ALA A 77 23.11 14.64 -4.35
N GLY A 78 23.96 13.74 -3.84
CA GLY A 78 25.34 13.52 -4.29
C GLY A 78 25.50 12.85 -5.67
N PRO A 79 26.76 12.61 -6.12
CA PRO A 79 27.05 12.10 -7.46
C PRO A 79 26.46 10.69 -7.70
N ALA A 80 25.71 10.56 -8.80
CA ALA A 80 24.86 9.38 -9.08
C ALA A 80 25.58 8.01 -9.07
N GLU A 81 26.86 7.95 -9.40
CA GLU A 81 27.63 6.69 -9.43
C GLU A 81 27.83 6.02 -8.06
N LYS A 82 27.52 6.72 -6.97
CA LYS A 82 27.66 6.22 -5.59
C LYS A 82 26.31 6.03 -4.88
N ARG A 83 25.20 6.10 -5.61
CA ARG A 83 23.86 5.96 -5.02
C ARG A 83 23.33 4.52 -5.17
N PRO A 84 22.60 4.00 -4.17
CA PRO A 84 22.06 2.63 -4.20
C PRO A 84 20.91 2.44 -5.20
N ASP A 85 20.23 3.52 -5.61
CA ASP A 85 19.09 3.55 -6.55
C ASP A 85 19.49 3.51 -8.04
N TYR A 86 20.78 3.32 -8.35
CA TYR A 86 21.30 3.42 -9.71
C TYR A 86 20.65 2.43 -10.70
N SER A 87 20.24 1.24 -10.25
CA SER A 87 19.53 0.25 -11.07
C SER A 87 18.15 0.75 -11.51
N SER A 88 17.35 1.27 -10.59
CA SER A 88 16.06 1.93 -10.86
C SER A 88 16.24 3.15 -11.76
N PHE A 89 17.30 3.93 -11.55
CA PHE A 89 17.68 5.04 -12.41
C PHE A 89 17.96 4.61 -13.87
N VAL A 90 18.76 3.55 -14.08
CA VAL A 90 19.02 2.97 -15.41
C VAL A 90 17.74 2.45 -16.04
N MET A 91 16.91 1.71 -15.29
CA MET A 91 15.66 1.12 -15.78
C MET A 91 14.69 2.19 -16.30
N ILE A 92 14.43 3.23 -15.49
CA ILE A 92 13.52 4.32 -15.87
C ILE A 92 14.12 5.16 -16.99
N SER A 93 15.43 5.41 -16.99
CA SER A 93 16.10 6.07 -18.13
C SER A 93 15.93 5.26 -19.42
N ASN A 94 16.01 3.92 -19.37
CA ASN A 94 15.80 3.06 -20.53
C ASN A 94 14.34 3.08 -21.01
N ILE A 95 13.36 3.07 -20.10
CA ILE A 95 11.93 3.18 -20.42
C ILE A 95 11.63 4.53 -21.11
N LEU A 96 12.16 5.64 -20.58
CA LEU A 96 11.97 6.97 -21.18
C LEU A 96 12.75 7.13 -22.51
N CYS A 97 13.90 6.48 -22.68
CA CYS A 97 14.56 6.37 -23.98
C CYS A 97 13.72 5.58 -24.99
N PHE A 98 13.08 4.48 -24.58
CA PHE A 98 12.18 3.70 -25.42
C PHE A 98 10.96 4.51 -25.88
N THR A 99 10.24 5.18 -24.97
CA THR A 99 9.10 6.04 -25.33
C THR A 99 9.50 7.21 -26.23
N SER A 100 10.68 7.79 -26.00
CA SER A 100 11.28 8.84 -26.84
C SER A 100 11.62 8.35 -28.27
N GLY A 101 12.22 7.17 -28.41
CA GLY A 101 12.51 6.56 -29.70
C GLY A 101 11.23 6.23 -30.48
N PHE A 102 10.23 5.69 -29.79
CA PHE A 102 8.93 5.34 -30.36
C PHE A 102 8.18 6.55 -30.92
N VAL A 103 8.04 7.63 -30.14
CA VAL A 103 7.35 8.86 -30.57
C VAL A 103 8.09 9.55 -31.72
N ASN A 104 9.42 9.54 -31.72
CA ASN A 104 10.20 10.10 -32.85
C ASN A 104 10.05 9.28 -34.13
N ALA A 105 10.03 7.95 -34.06
CA ALA A 105 9.85 7.09 -35.22
C ALA A 105 8.48 7.27 -35.88
N LEU A 106 7.39 7.33 -35.09
CA LEU A 106 6.06 7.62 -35.64
C LEU A 106 6.00 8.99 -36.33
N ALA A 107 6.60 10.03 -35.75
CA ALA A 107 6.65 11.35 -36.36
C ALA A 107 7.43 11.37 -37.69
N ILE A 108 8.49 10.56 -37.82
CA ILE A 108 9.20 10.38 -39.10
C ILE A 108 8.30 9.69 -40.12
N ILE A 109 7.59 8.62 -39.73
CA ILE A 109 6.80 7.80 -40.66
C ILE A 109 5.57 8.55 -41.17
N ASP A 110 4.79 9.18 -40.30
CA ASP A 110 3.52 9.83 -40.66
C ASP A 110 3.68 11.29 -41.14
N MET A 111 4.72 11.99 -40.68
CA MET A 111 4.88 13.45 -40.86
C MET A 111 6.25 13.86 -41.42
N GLY A 112 7.11 12.90 -41.78
CA GLY A 112 8.41 13.14 -42.40
C GLY A 112 9.44 13.88 -41.54
N MET A 113 9.17 14.05 -40.23
CA MET A 113 9.93 14.96 -39.37
C MET A 113 10.22 14.39 -37.97
N THR A 114 11.36 14.79 -37.42
CA THR A 114 11.80 14.41 -36.08
C THR A 114 11.36 15.44 -35.03
N VAL A 115 10.65 14.97 -34.00
CA VAL A 115 10.14 15.83 -32.91
C VAL A 115 11.27 16.41 -32.07
N SER A 116 12.33 15.64 -31.80
CA SER A 116 13.37 16.03 -30.85
C SER A 116 14.74 16.43 -31.45
N HIS A 117 14.91 16.42 -32.77
CA HIS A 117 16.19 16.71 -33.43
C HIS A 117 16.45 18.23 -33.58
N GLN A 118 16.66 18.91 -32.45
CA GLN A 118 16.69 20.38 -32.41
C GLN A 118 17.77 21.01 -33.30
N THR A 119 18.94 20.39 -33.49
CA THR A 119 20.02 20.92 -34.35
C THR A 119 19.63 20.96 -35.83
N GLY A 120 19.07 19.88 -36.36
CA GLY A 120 18.55 19.84 -37.73
C GLY A 120 17.33 20.72 -37.90
N ASN A 121 16.40 20.69 -36.93
CA ASN A 121 15.21 21.54 -36.95
C ASN A 121 15.60 23.03 -36.97
N THR A 122 16.56 23.48 -36.16
CA THR A 122 17.09 24.86 -36.17
C THR A 122 17.66 25.23 -37.54
N SER A 123 18.41 24.33 -38.17
CA SER A 123 19.00 24.54 -39.50
C SER A 123 17.93 24.60 -40.60
N HIS A 124 16.84 23.85 -40.45
CA HIS A 124 15.68 23.87 -41.34
C HIS A 124 14.85 25.15 -41.16
N THR A 125 14.62 25.58 -39.91
CA THR A 125 14.02 26.87 -39.54
C THR A 125 14.77 28.03 -40.20
N GLY A 126 16.11 28.05 -40.11
CA GLY A 126 16.93 29.10 -40.72
C GLY A 126 16.76 29.22 -42.24
N ARG A 127 16.60 28.09 -42.95
CA ARG A 127 16.29 28.09 -44.39
C ARG A 127 14.87 28.57 -44.70
N LEU A 128 13.90 28.20 -43.87
CA LEU A 128 12.48 28.49 -44.13
C LEU A 128 12.04 29.90 -43.70
N ILE A 129 12.71 30.51 -42.72
CA ILE A 129 12.50 31.92 -42.37
C ILE A 129 12.81 32.83 -43.58
N MET A 130 13.83 32.52 -44.38
CA MET A 130 14.11 33.24 -45.63
C MET A 130 12.96 33.16 -46.67
N ASN A 131 12.12 32.13 -46.56
CA ASN A 131 10.94 31.92 -47.41
C ASN A 131 9.61 32.24 -46.68
N GLY A 132 9.65 32.93 -45.53
CA GLY A 132 8.47 33.35 -44.76
C GLY A 132 7.79 32.28 -43.90
N GLY A 133 8.37 31.09 -43.75
CA GLY A 133 7.79 29.98 -42.99
C GLY A 133 8.16 29.99 -41.50
N ILE A 134 7.17 30.19 -40.62
CA ILE A 134 7.37 30.25 -39.15
C ILE A 134 7.08 28.89 -38.45
N LYS A 135 6.45 27.91 -39.12
CA LYS A 135 6.01 26.61 -38.55
C LYS A 135 7.07 25.93 -37.63
N PHE A 136 8.35 25.94 -38.02
CA PHE A 136 9.42 25.26 -37.28
C PHE A 136 9.89 26.00 -36.02
N PHE A 137 9.68 27.32 -35.94
CA PHE A 137 9.96 28.10 -34.73
C PHE A 137 9.02 27.71 -33.58
N HIS A 138 7.75 27.41 -33.89
CA HIS A 138 6.77 26.94 -32.92
C HIS A 138 7.12 25.56 -32.35
N LEU A 139 7.67 24.64 -33.15
CA LEU A 139 8.12 23.32 -32.68
C LEU A 139 9.24 23.43 -31.64
N MET A 140 10.22 24.30 -31.89
CA MET A 140 11.30 24.58 -30.94
C MET A 140 10.78 25.24 -29.66
N LEU A 141 9.82 26.17 -29.80
CA LEU A 141 9.19 26.85 -28.66
C LEU A 141 8.42 25.86 -27.78
N SER A 142 7.62 24.96 -28.35
CA SER A 142 6.87 23.95 -27.59
C SER A 142 7.77 22.98 -26.83
N PHE A 143 8.88 22.54 -27.42
CA PHE A 143 9.88 21.71 -26.71
C PHE A 143 10.50 22.48 -25.53
N ALA A 144 10.90 23.74 -25.75
CA ALA A 144 11.44 24.61 -24.70
C ALA A 144 10.40 24.89 -23.59
N THR A 145 9.12 25.07 -23.93
CA THR A 145 8.04 25.22 -22.94
C THR A 145 7.85 23.95 -22.10
N GLY A 146 7.95 22.75 -22.71
CA GLY A 146 7.89 21.49 -21.97
C GLY A 146 9.04 21.35 -20.95
N SER A 147 10.27 21.65 -21.37
CA SER A 147 11.43 21.65 -20.45
C SER A 147 11.34 22.75 -19.39
N PHE A 148 10.73 23.91 -19.71
CA PHE A 148 10.47 24.97 -18.73
C PHE A 148 9.47 24.52 -17.65
N VAL A 149 8.39 23.82 -18.01
CA VAL A 149 7.41 23.29 -17.05
C VAL A 149 8.06 22.30 -16.08
N ALA A 150 8.87 21.36 -16.58
CA ALA A 150 9.63 20.42 -15.74
C ALA A 150 10.71 21.10 -14.87
N GLY A 151 11.31 22.20 -15.34
CA GLY A 151 12.24 23.01 -14.56
C GLY A 151 11.56 23.86 -13.47
N PHE A 152 10.36 24.37 -13.75
CA PHE A 152 9.61 25.25 -12.86
C PHE A 152 8.81 24.51 -11.78
N SER A 153 8.28 23.33 -12.08
CA SER A 153 7.57 22.48 -11.11
C SER A 153 8.53 21.94 -10.03
N LYS A 154 8.02 21.70 -8.82
CA LYS A 154 8.79 21.14 -7.69
C LYS A 154 8.55 19.64 -7.47
N CYS A 155 7.50 19.05 -8.06
CA CYS A 155 7.07 17.68 -7.71
C CYS A 155 7.97 16.54 -8.19
N ASP A 156 8.70 16.72 -9.28
CA ASP A 156 9.29 15.62 -10.05
C ASP A 156 10.82 15.60 -10.00
N GLN A 157 11.37 15.62 -8.79
CA GLN A 157 12.76 15.23 -8.55
C GLN A 157 12.85 13.71 -8.47
N GLU A 158 13.32 13.14 -7.36
CA GLU A 158 13.55 11.70 -7.24
C GLU A 158 12.25 10.88 -7.20
N ALA A 159 11.09 11.55 -7.11
CA ALA A 159 9.74 10.97 -7.10
C ALA A 159 9.51 9.88 -8.16
N ILE A 160 9.88 10.11 -9.43
CA ILE A 160 9.66 9.13 -10.52
C ILE A 160 10.56 7.90 -10.33
N TYR A 161 11.78 8.11 -9.81
CA TYR A 161 12.75 7.04 -9.56
C TYR A 161 12.46 6.26 -8.28
N GLN A 162 11.62 6.82 -7.41
CA GLN A 162 11.07 6.27 -6.16
C GLN A 162 9.58 5.87 -6.33
N GLY A 163 9.12 5.55 -7.55
CA GLY A 163 7.77 5.02 -7.79
C GLY A 163 6.58 5.95 -7.44
N ARG A 164 6.82 7.23 -7.11
CA ARG A 164 5.80 8.16 -6.60
C ARG A 164 5.02 8.83 -7.74
N TYR A 165 3.78 9.24 -7.44
CA TYR A 165 2.90 9.95 -8.37
C TYR A 165 3.59 11.17 -9.00
N SER A 166 3.77 11.12 -10.33
CA SER A 166 4.44 12.15 -11.10
C SER A 166 3.46 13.02 -11.91
N PRO A 167 3.14 14.26 -11.47
CA PRO A 167 2.26 15.13 -12.23
C PRO A 167 2.89 15.59 -13.56
N ASN A 168 4.21 15.77 -13.65
CA ASN A 168 4.84 16.12 -14.94
C ASN A 168 4.87 14.93 -15.91
N LEU A 169 5.18 13.71 -15.47
CA LEU A 169 5.18 12.54 -16.38
C LEU A 169 3.76 12.21 -16.85
N LEU A 170 2.77 12.35 -15.96
CA LEU A 170 1.36 12.21 -16.34
C LEU A 170 0.93 13.31 -17.32
N ALA A 171 1.36 14.57 -17.12
CA ALA A 171 1.14 15.65 -18.10
C ALA A 171 1.81 15.37 -19.46
N ALA A 172 3.00 14.75 -19.47
CA ALA A 172 3.68 14.31 -20.68
C ALA A 172 2.92 13.17 -21.39
N ALA A 173 2.31 12.24 -20.65
CA ALA A 173 1.42 11.21 -21.19
C ALA A 173 0.15 11.81 -21.83
N PHE A 174 -0.53 12.72 -21.11
CA PHE A 174 -1.70 13.44 -21.63
C PHE A 174 -1.39 14.22 -22.92
N ALA A 175 -0.23 14.89 -23.00
CA ALA A 175 0.18 15.62 -24.19
C ALA A 175 0.36 14.70 -25.43
N VAL A 176 0.89 13.48 -25.25
CA VAL A 176 0.99 12.51 -26.34
C VAL A 176 -0.38 12.03 -26.79
N MET A 177 -1.26 11.64 -25.85
CA MET A 177 -2.62 11.19 -26.18
C MET A 177 -3.43 12.28 -26.90
N PHE A 178 -3.35 13.53 -26.43
CA PHE A 178 -4.07 14.63 -27.08
C PHE A 178 -3.51 14.94 -28.47
N GLY A 179 -2.19 14.81 -28.68
CA GLY A 179 -1.59 14.87 -30.01
C GLY A 179 -2.14 13.79 -30.97
N CYS A 180 -2.36 12.57 -30.47
CA CYS A 180 -3.01 11.49 -31.23
C CYS A 180 -4.46 11.84 -31.61
N LEU A 181 -5.21 12.42 -30.67
CA LEU A 181 -6.60 12.84 -30.89
C LEU A 181 -6.70 13.95 -31.94
N VAL A 182 -5.84 14.98 -31.88
CA VAL A 182 -5.79 16.05 -32.89
C VAL A 182 -5.45 15.50 -34.27
N HIS A 183 -4.50 14.57 -34.36
CA HIS A 183 -4.15 13.92 -35.62
C HIS A 183 -5.34 13.14 -36.21
N TYR A 184 -6.02 12.35 -35.37
CA TYR A 184 -7.19 11.58 -35.78
C TYR A 184 -8.35 12.46 -36.28
N CYS A 185 -8.67 13.54 -35.57
CA CYS A 185 -9.70 14.49 -35.98
C CYS A 185 -9.36 15.18 -37.32
N LYS A 186 -8.09 15.55 -37.55
CA LYS A 186 -7.64 16.13 -38.82
C LYS A 186 -7.68 15.14 -39.99
N ALA A 187 -7.32 13.88 -39.74
CA ALA A 187 -7.43 12.81 -40.73
C ALA A 187 -8.90 12.56 -41.14
N GLN A 188 -9.83 12.52 -40.18
CA GLN A 188 -11.27 12.43 -40.49
C GLN A 188 -11.83 13.67 -41.21
N ALA A 189 -11.24 14.85 -41.00
CA ALA A 189 -11.63 16.09 -41.68
C ALA A 189 -11.11 16.18 -43.15
N GLY A 190 -10.26 15.25 -43.60
CA GLY A 190 -9.70 15.25 -44.96
C GLY A 190 -8.60 16.30 -45.19
N ILE A 191 -7.98 16.81 -44.13
CA ILE A 191 -6.89 17.77 -44.20
C ILE A 191 -5.58 17.02 -44.48
N ALA A 192 -4.76 17.52 -45.42
CA ALA A 192 -3.50 16.87 -45.81
C ALA A 192 -2.47 16.83 -44.67
N ASN A 193 -1.68 15.74 -44.59
CA ASN A 193 -0.71 15.51 -43.51
C ASN A 193 0.32 16.66 -43.32
N ASP A 194 0.68 17.40 -44.38
CA ASP A 194 1.59 18.56 -44.30
C ASP A 194 1.06 19.74 -43.44
N ASP A 195 -0.23 19.76 -43.12
CA ASP A 195 -0.88 20.73 -42.23
C ASP A 195 -1.30 20.14 -40.86
N ALA A 196 -0.85 18.94 -40.52
CA ALA A 196 -1.04 18.31 -39.21
C ALA A 196 -0.03 18.79 -38.13
N SER A 197 0.61 19.96 -38.32
CA SER A 197 1.77 20.41 -37.53
C SER A 197 1.53 20.62 -36.04
N GLU A 198 0.28 20.77 -35.57
CA GLU A 198 0.03 20.97 -34.12
C GLU A 198 0.20 19.69 -33.29
N CYS A 199 0.05 18.52 -33.90
CA CYS A 199 0.28 17.23 -33.24
C CYS A 199 1.76 17.12 -32.81
N LEU A 200 2.67 17.56 -33.69
CA LEU A 200 4.11 17.63 -33.43
C LEU A 200 4.44 18.59 -32.29
N PHE A 201 3.69 19.69 -32.11
CA PHE A 201 3.91 20.63 -31.02
C PHE A 201 3.61 20.00 -29.66
N LEU A 202 2.54 19.19 -29.55
CA LEU A 202 2.19 18.47 -28.32
C LEU A 202 3.15 17.32 -28.02
N TRP A 203 3.57 16.58 -29.04
CA TRP A 203 4.60 15.55 -28.90
C TRP A 203 5.96 16.17 -28.52
N ALA A 204 6.33 17.33 -29.08
CA ALA A 204 7.53 18.09 -28.70
C ALA A 204 7.46 18.59 -27.25
N PHE A 205 6.30 19.06 -26.79
CA PHE A 205 6.07 19.46 -25.41
C PHE A 205 6.27 18.29 -24.44
N SER A 206 5.72 17.10 -24.75
CA SER A 206 5.94 15.88 -23.96
C SER A 206 7.41 15.47 -23.89
N GLN A 207 8.12 15.47 -25.03
CA GLN A 207 9.56 15.17 -25.09
C GLN A 207 10.40 16.23 -24.34
N GLY A 208 9.95 17.50 -24.34
CA GLY A 208 10.55 18.57 -23.54
C GLY A 208 10.44 18.33 -22.04
N ILE A 209 9.28 17.86 -21.57
CA ILE A 209 9.06 17.50 -20.15
C ILE A 209 9.95 16.32 -19.76
N GLN A 210 9.94 15.23 -20.55
CA GLN A 210 10.74 14.02 -20.27
C GLN A 210 12.24 14.35 -20.10
N ASN A 211 12.82 15.16 -20.99
CA ASN A 211 14.22 15.58 -20.86
C ASN A 211 14.48 16.52 -19.66
N GLY A 212 13.51 17.36 -19.29
CA GLY A 212 13.61 18.24 -18.13
C GLY A 212 13.68 17.45 -16.83
N ILE A 213 12.87 16.41 -16.72
CA ILE A 213 12.87 15.43 -15.62
C ILE A 213 14.24 14.73 -15.53
N THR A 214 14.70 14.05 -16.60
CA THR A 214 15.91 13.20 -16.51
C THR A 214 17.18 14.01 -16.23
N ARG A 215 17.26 15.25 -16.72
CA ARG A 215 18.37 16.17 -16.41
C ARG A 215 18.39 16.62 -14.95
N ARG A 216 17.23 16.80 -14.33
CA ARG A 216 17.12 17.31 -12.95
C ARG A 216 17.54 16.26 -11.92
N CYS A 217 17.26 14.99 -12.19
CA CYS A 217 17.39 13.92 -11.21
C CYS A 217 18.77 13.24 -11.21
N SER A 218 19.48 13.28 -12.34
CA SER A 218 20.60 12.37 -12.59
C SER A 218 21.99 12.87 -12.19
N SER A 219 22.18 14.16 -11.90
CA SER A 219 23.50 14.84 -11.73
C SER A 219 24.49 14.70 -12.92
N LEU A 220 24.11 13.94 -13.94
CA LEU A 220 24.80 13.64 -15.18
C LEU A 220 23.97 14.25 -16.34
N PRO A 221 24.54 14.45 -17.54
CA PRO A 221 23.79 15.00 -18.67
C PRO A 221 22.89 13.93 -19.36
N VAL A 222 22.05 13.22 -18.59
CA VAL A 222 21.13 12.17 -19.10
C VAL A 222 19.95 12.83 -19.81
N CYS A 223 20.00 12.85 -21.13
CA CYS A 223 19.06 13.51 -22.04
C CYS A 223 18.47 12.49 -23.02
N THR A 224 17.26 12.00 -22.78
CA THR A 224 16.64 10.89 -23.54
C THR A 224 16.45 11.17 -25.04
N THR A 225 16.59 12.42 -25.49
CA THR A 225 16.57 12.79 -26.92
C THR A 225 17.90 13.26 -27.51
N HIS A 226 18.98 13.40 -26.72
CA HIS A 226 20.28 13.91 -27.21
C HIS A 226 21.23 12.75 -27.56
N PHE A 227 20.81 11.94 -28.52
CA PHE A 227 21.45 10.67 -28.90
C PHE A 227 22.91 10.82 -29.36
N THR A 228 23.26 11.94 -29.99
CA THR A 228 24.65 12.28 -30.36
C THR A 228 25.56 12.45 -29.16
N GLY A 229 25.03 12.94 -28.02
CA GLY A 229 25.75 12.97 -26.75
C GLY A 229 26.01 11.57 -26.22
N TYR A 230 24.97 10.72 -26.17
CA TYR A 230 25.09 9.33 -25.68
C TYR A 230 26.15 8.55 -26.47
N LEU A 231 26.17 8.66 -27.79
CA LEU A 231 27.20 8.03 -28.64
C LEU A 231 28.61 8.57 -28.35
N THR A 232 28.73 9.87 -28.09
CA THR A 232 30.02 10.51 -27.76
C THR A 232 30.51 10.05 -26.39
N ASP A 233 29.65 10.10 -25.36
CA ASP A 233 29.99 9.73 -23.98
C ASP A 233 30.26 8.23 -23.84
N PHE A 234 29.51 7.39 -24.57
CA PHE A 234 29.79 5.95 -24.70
C PHE A 234 31.16 5.68 -25.34
N GLY A 235 31.47 6.37 -26.44
CA GLY A 235 32.76 6.25 -27.13
C GLY A 235 33.95 6.72 -26.28
N VAL A 236 33.80 7.84 -25.56
CA VAL A 236 34.80 8.35 -24.60
C VAL A 236 34.99 7.37 -23.45
N GLY A 237 33.90 6.83 -22.88
CA GLY A 237 33.96 5.84 -21.80
C GLY A 237 34.69 4.55 -22.20
N LEU A 238 34.40 4.00 -23.39
CA LEU A 238 35.13 2.87 -23.96
C LEU A 238 36.60 3.20 -24.23
N GLY A 239 36.90 4.40 -24.74
CA GLY A 239 38.27 4.84 -24.99
C GLY A 239 39.11 4.97 -23.72
N LEU A 240 38.53 5.50 -22.63
CA LEU A 240 39.18 5.56 -21.32
C LEU A 240 39.40 4.18 -20.71
N TRP A 241 38.44 3.26 -20.87
CA TRP A 241 38.58 1.88 -20.41
C TRP A 241 39.67 1.11 -21.19
N ALA A 242 39.69 1.23 -22.53
CA ALA A 242 40.72 0.64 -23.37
C ALA A 242 42.12 1.19 -23.04
N ARG A 243 42.22 2.50 -22.79
CA ARG A 243 43.47 3.15 -22.36
C ARG A 243 43.96 2.65 -21.01
N ALA A 244 43.07 2.43 -20.04
CA ALA A 244 43.45 1.88 -18.74
C ALA A 244 44.10 0.49 -18.85
N GLN A 245 43.63 -0.35 -19.79
CA GLN A 245 44.25 -1.65 -20.06
C GLN A 245 45.65 -1.56 -20.68
N THR A 246 45.95 -0.53 -21.51
CA THR A 246 47.31 -0.31 -22.04
C THR A 246 48.24 0.39 -21.06
N ASP A 247 47.73 1.32 -20.25
CA ASP A 247 48.53 2.12 -19.31
C ASP A 247 48.76 1.39 -17.96
N GLY A 248 48.14 0.22 -17.75
CA GLY A 248 48.30 -0.60 -16.53
C GLY A 248 47.64 -0.02 -15.28
N ALA A 249 46.71 0.92 -15.45
CA ALA A 249 45.98 1.58 -14.37
C ALA A 249 44.66 0.86 -14.04
N GLU A 250 44.08 1.13 -12.86
CA GLU A 250 42.76 0.61 -12.51
C GLU A 250 41.70 1.12 -13.51
N PRO A 251 40.86 0.22 -14.08
CA PRO A 251 39.90 0.60 -15.10
C PRO A 251 38.75 1.43 -14.50
N PRO A 252 38.29 2.50 -15.18
CA PRO A 252 37.15 3.28 -14.73
C PRO A 252 35.86 2.44 -14.72
N THR A 253 34.94 2.77 -13.80
CA THR A 253 33.71 2.02 -13.58
C THR A 253 32.86 1.92 -14.85
N LEU A 254 32.62 0.70 -15.33
CA LEU A 254 31.84 0.43 -16.55
C LEU A 254 30.36 0.86 -16.46
N LEU A 255 29.89 1.24 -15.27
CA LEU A 255 28.51 1.62 -14.96
C LEU A 255 27.97 2.72 -15.90
N LYS A 256 28.75 3.80 -16.10
CA LYS A 256 28.40 4.88 -17.06
C LYS A 256 28.34 4.39 -18.51
N VAL A 257 29.28 3.55 -18.92
CA VAL A 257 29.32 2.97 -20.28
C VAL A 257 28.07 2.12 -20.51
N PHE A 258 27.66 1.35 -19.51
CA PHE A 258 26.44 0.56 -19.56
C PHE A 258 25.18 1.42 -19.65
N LEU A 259 25.04 2.48 -18.85
CA LEU A 259 23.90 3.43 -18.91
C LEU A 259 23.74 4.08 -20.29
N PHE A 260 24.83 4.59 -20.89
CA PHE A 260 24.75 5.21 -22.22
C PHE A 260 24.49 4.16 -23.31
N GLY A 261 25.13 2.99 -23.22
CA GLY A 261 24.92 1.88 -24.15
C GLY A 261 23.49 1.31 -24.11
N SER A 262 22.91 1.13 -22.92
CA SER A 262 21.53 0.68 -22.76
C SER A 262 20.54 1.72 -23.27
N GLY A 263 20.76 3.01 -22.97
CA GLY A 263 19.94 4.10 -23.48
C GLY A 263 19.91 4.16 -25.01
N ILE A 264 21.05 3.95 -25.66
CA ILE A 264 21.16 3.83 -27.13
C ILE A 264 20.33 2.67 -27.65
N PHE A 265 20.47 1.48 -27.03
CA PHE A 265 19.75 0.27 -27.43
C PHE A 265 18.24 0.42 -27.28
N PHE A 266 17.75 0.89 -26.13
CA PHE A 266 16.31 1.02 -25.88
C PHE A 266 15.65 2.12 -26.72
N PHE A 267 16.36 3.21 -27.04
CA PHE A 267 15.87 4.20 -28.01
C PHE A 267 15.70 3.59 -29.41
N GLY A 268 16.67 2.78 -29.87
CA GLY A 268 16.55 2.02 -31.11
C GLY A 268 15.40 1.01 -31.10
N LEU A 269 15.25 0.26 -29.99
CA LEU A 269 14.15 -0.69 -29.77
C LEU A 269 12.78 0.00 -29.85
N GLY A 270 12.65 1.21 -29.29
CA GLY A 270 11.44 2.03 -29.39
C GLY A 270 11.10 2.39 -30.84
N GLY A 271 12.11 2.76 -31.64
CA GLY A 271 11.93 3.03 -33.06
C GLY A 271 11.48 1.80 -33.87
N VAL A 272 12.06 0.62 -33.59
CA VAL A 272 11.63 -0.64 -34.22
C VAL A 272 10.21 -1.01 -33.81
N ALA A 273 9.85 -0.89 -32.52
CA ALA A 273 8.50 -1.16 -32.03
C ALA A 273 7.45 -0.22 -32.66
N ALA A 274 7.81 1.04 -32.93
CA ALA A 274 6.96 1.95 -33.70
C ALA A 274 6.78 1.50 -35.15
N MET A 275 7.84 1.02 -35.82
CA MET A 275 7.75 0.49 -37.20
C MET A 275 6.89 -0.78 -37.30
N GLU A 276 6.92 -1.66 -36.30
CA GLU A 276 6.10 -2.89 -36.26
C GLU A 276 4.63 -2.60 -35.93
N THR A 277 4.34 -1.59 -35.12
CA THR A 277 2.96 -1.24 -34.70
C THR A 277 2.26 -0.26 -35.66
N HIS A 278 3.02 0.52 -36.44
CA HIS A 278 2.48 1.49 -37.41
C HIS A 278 1.57 0.87 -38.48
N PRO A 279 1.89 -0.28 -39.13
CA PRO A 279 1.01 -0.91 -40.11
C PRO A 279 -0.38 -1.29 -39.57
N ALA A 280 -0.51 -1.51 -38.25
CA ALA A 280 -1.78 -1.85 -37.62
C ALA A 280 -2.57 -0.60 -37.20
N TRP A 281 -1.91 0.36 -36.52
CA TRP A 281 -2.58 1.46 -35.81
C TRP A 281 -2.18 2.88 -36.26
N GLY A 282 -1.24 3.01 -37.20
CA GLY A 282 -0.69 4.29 -37.68
C GLY A 282 -0.23 5.19 -36.52
N ALA A 283 -0.48 6.50 -36.64
CA ALA A 283 -0.22 7.47 -35.58
C ALA A 283 -0.91 7.16 -34.23
N GLN A 284 -1.97 6.34 -34.19
CA GLN A 284 -2.61 5.95 -32.91
C GLN A 284 -1.72 5.03 -32.06
N ALA A 285 -0.69 4.41 -32.66
CA ALA A 285 0.31 3.64 -31.92
C ALA A 285 1.01 4.48 -30.82
N ALA A 286 1.05 5.81 -30.92
CA ALA A 286 1.57 6.70 -29.88
C ALA A 286 0.75 6.68 -28.57
N LEU A 287 -0.41 6.01 -28.50
CA LEU A 287 -1.08 5.69 -27.25
C LEU A 287 -0.30 4.67 -26.40
N ILE A 288 0.52 3.80 -27.01
CA ILE A 288 1.36 2.82 -26.30
C ILE A 288 2.38 3.52 -25.37
N PRO A 289 3.26 4.43 -25.85
CA PRO A 289 4.16 5.16 -24.96
C PRO A 289 3.42 6.07 -23.96
N ALA A 290 2.23 6.56 -24.28
CA ALA A 290 1.42 7.32 -23.33
C ALA A 290 0.91 6.45 -22.17
N ALA A 291 0.44 5.24 -22.44
CA ALA A 291 0.04 4.28 -21.40
C ALA A 291 1.22 3.86 -20.53
N ILE A 292 2.40 3.62 -21.12
CA ILE A 292 3.64 3.31 -20.37
C ILE A 292 4.00 4.47 -19.44
N MET A 293 3.96 5.72 -19.90
CA MET A 293 4.25 6.89 -19.05
C MET A 293 3.20 7.11 -17.94
N ALA A 294 1.94 6.74 -18.16
CA ALA A 294 0.89 6.82 -17.14
C ALA A 294 0.97 5.69 -16.10
N ALA A 295 1.38 4.48 -16.51
CA ALA A 295 1.55 3.33 -15.61
C ALA A 295 2.71 3.51 -14.62
N VAL A 296 3.73 4.29 -14.99
CA VAL A 296 4.87 4.66 -14.11
C VAL A 296 4.47 5.65 -12.98
N ALA A 297 3.17 5.94 -12.77
CA ALA A 297 2.71 7.04 -11.90
C ALA A 297 1.67 6.72 -10.80
N GLY A 298 1.41 5.46 -10.37
CA GLY A 298 0.43 5.16 -9.28
C GLY A 298 0.49 3.75 -8.61
N GLY A 299 -0.28 3.50 -7.53
CA GLY A 299 -0.36 2.20 -6.80
C GLY A 299 -1.45 2.03 -5.67
N LEU A 300 -1.44 0.94 -4.84
CA LEU A 300 -2.30 0.39 -3.72
C LEU A 300 -1.58 -0.35 -2.48
N ILE A 301 -2.24 -0.96 -1.46
CA ILE A 301 -1.68 -1.17 -0.06
C ILE A 301 -0.97 -2.53 0.30
N PRO A 302 0.10 -2.57 1.16
CA PRO A 302 0.69 -3.80 1.75
C PRO A 302 0.06 -4.35 3.04
N VAL A 303 0.18 -5.68 3.21
CA VAL A 303 0.02 -6.43 4.48
C VAL A 303 1.25 -7.32 4.70
N VAL A 304 1.77 -7.38 5.93
CA VAL A 304 3.03 -8.10 6.26
C VAL A 304 2.78 -9.25 7.24
N LYS A 305 3.53 -10.36 7.10
CA LYS A 305 3.35 -11.57 7.93
C LYS A 305 4.68 -12.01 8.54
N GLY A 306 4.69 -12.24 9.86
CA GLY A 306 5.87 -12.62 10.62
C GLY A 306 5.82 -14.03 11.21
N GLY A 307 6.82 -14.86 10.88
CA GLY A 307 7.05 -16.18 11.51
C GLY A 307 6.02 -17.27 11.19
N GLN A 308 6.21 -18.46 11.78
CA GLN A 308 5.43 -19.66 11.45
C GLN A 308 3.93 -19.53 11.79
N CYS A 309 3.60 -19.03 12.97
CA CYS A 309 2.22 -18.84 13.42
C CYS A 309 1.51 -17.74 12.61
N GLY A 310 2.16 -16.58 12.44
CA GLY A 310 1.65 -15.46 11.65
C GLY A 310 1.39 -15.83 10.18
N ASN A 311 2.24 -16.66 9.59
CA ASN A 311 2.02 -17.18 8.23
C ASN A 311 0.85 -18.18 8.14
N GLN A 312 0.63 -19.04 9.13
CA GLN A 312 -0.51 -19.98 9.12
C GLN A 312 -1.86 -19.27 9.32
N ILE A 313 -1.92 -18.38 10.31
CA ILE A 313 -3.11 -17.56 10.59
C ILE A 313 -3.37 -16.63 9.42
N GLY A 314 -2.34 -15.95 8.93
CA GLY A 314 -2.40 -15.12 7.73
C GLY A 314 -2.94 -15.90 6.54
N ALA A 315 -2.41 -17.09 6.23
CA ALA A 315 -2.93 -17.93 5.15
C ALA A 315 -4.43 -18.21 5.33
N LYS A 316 -4.88 -18.63 6.52
CA LYS A 316 -6.31 -18.87 6.80
C LYS A 316 -7.17 -17.61 6.71
N PHE A 317 -6.66 -16.45 7.13
CA PHE A 317 -7.33 -15.17 6.92
C PHE A 317 -7.55 -14.88 5.43
N TRP A 318 -6.52 -15.03 4.59
CA TRP A 318 -6.63 -14.82 3.14
C TRP A 318 -7.59 -15.81 2.47
N GLU A 319 -7.63 -17.07 2.89
CA GLU A 319 -8.66 -18.03 2.43
C GLU A 319 -10.08 -17.53 2.76
N VAL A 320 -10.32 -17.11 4.01
CA VAL A 320 -11.64 -16.64 4.47
C VAL A 320 -12.06 -15.35 3.77
N ILE A 321 -11.16 -14.37 3.60
CA ILE A 321 -11.53 -13.13 2.90
C ILE A 321 -11.68 -13.34 1.39
N ALA A 322 -10.88 -14.19 0.74
CA ALA A 322 -11.08 -14.53 -0.67
C ALA A 322 -12.45 -15.20 -0.89
N ASP A 323 -12.82 -16.17 -0.05
CA ASP A 323 -14.15 -16.79 -0.07
C ASP A 323 -15.27 -15.75 0.14
N GLU A 324 -15.12 -14.82 1.09
CA GLU A 324 -16.09 -13.74 1.35
C GLU A 324 -16.21 -12.73 0.20
N HIS A 325 -15.13 -12.45 -0.53
CA HIS A 325 -15.14 -11.59 -1.72
C HIS A 325 -15.46 -12.37 -3.01
N GLY A 326 -15.67 -13.69 -2.95
CA GLY A 326 -15.98 -14.51 -4.12
C GLY A 326 -14.82 -14.68 -5.11
N ILE A 327 -13.58 -14.53 -4.63
CA ILE A 327 -12.36 -14.71 -5.42
C ILE A 327 -11.94 -16.19 -5.33
N ASP A 328 -11.59 -16.79 -6.46
CA ASP A 328 -11.09 -18.16 -6.51
C ASP A 328 -9.55 -18.25 -6.29
N PRO A 329 -8.98 -19.47 -6.12
CA PRO A 329 -7.53 -19.66 -6.01
C PRO A 329 -6.68 -19.16 -7.19
N THR A 330 -7.29 -18.92 -8.36
CA THR A 330 -6.65 -18.38 -9.56
C THR A 330 -6.72 -16.85 -9.64
N GLY A 331 -7.39 -16.19 -8.70
CA GLY A 331 -7.55 -14.73 -8.64
C GLY A 331 -8.72 -14.21 -9.48
N THR A 332 -9.55 -15.07 -10.03
CA THR A 332 -10.75 -14.70 -10.79
C THR A 332 -11.96 -14.54 -9.88
N TYR A 333 -12.76 -13.50 -10.13
CA TYR A 333 -13.98 -13.23 -9.38
C TYR A 333 -15.15 -14.06 -9.90
N HIS A 334 -15.75 -14.84 -9.01
CA HIS A 334 -16.96 -15.64 -9.20
C HIS A 334 -18.01 -15.35 -8.11
N GLY A 335 -18.01 -14.12 -7.57
CA GLY A 335 -18.99 -13.69 -6.56
C GLY A 335 -20.37 -13.34 -7.14
N ASP A 336 -21.38 -13.44 -6.29
CA ASP A 336 -22.80 -13.22 -6.64
C ASP A 336 -23.30 -11.79 -6.36
N SER A 337 -22.47 -10.91 -5.78
CA SER A 337 -22.91 -9.62 -5.24
C SER A 337 -21.91 -8.48 -5.48
N ASP A 338 -22.35 -7.41 -6.15
CA ASP A 338 -21.53 -6.22 -6.47
C ASP A 338 -20.83 -5.59 -5.24
N LEU A 339 -21.46 -5.67 -4.06
CA LEU A 339 -20.89 -5.20 -2.79
C LEU A 339 -19.58 -5.90 -2.39
N GLN A 340 -19.29 -7.08 -2.98
CA GLN A 340 -18.03 -7.80 -2.80
C GLN A 340 -16.87 -7.14 -3.55
N LEU A 341 -17.16 -6.39 -4.63
CA LEU A 341 -16.16 -5.68 -5.43
C LEU A 341 -15.94 -4.22 -4.98
N GLU A 342 -16.93 -3.59 -4.34
CA GLU A 342 -16.91 -2.14 -4.05
C GLU A 342 -15.68 -1.65 -3.24
N ARG A 343 -15.10 -2.51 -2.39
CA ARG A 343 -13.87 -2.23 -1.61
C ARG A 343 -12.84 -3.35 -1.66
N ILE A 344 -12.81 -4.11 -2.75
CA ILE A 344 -11.83 -5.20 -2.95
C ILE A 344 -10.37 -4.68 -2.90
N ASN A 345 -10.16 -3.44 -3.34
CA ASN A 345 -8.89 -2.71 -3.37
C ASN A 345 -8.29 -2.38 -1.99
N VAL A 346 -8.99 -2.65 -0.88
CA VAL A 346 -8.44 -2.51 0.48
C VAL A 346 -7.41 -3.60 0.79
N TYR A 347 -7.59 -4.80 0.23
CA TYR A 347 -6.70 -5.95 0.45
C TYR A 347 -6.12 -6.54 -0.84
N PHE A 348 -6.83 -6.44 -1.98
CA PHE A 348 -6.39 -7.09 -3.23
C PHE A 348 -5.94 -6.05 -4.26
N ASN A 349 -4.76 -6.30 -4.85
CA ASN A 349 -4.25 -5.54 -5.99
C ASN A 349 -4.74 -6.18 -7.30
N GLU A 350 -5.31 -5.38 -8.21
CA GLU A 350 -5.61 -5.82 -9.58
C GLU A 350 -4.28 -6.13 -10.31
N ALA A 351 -4.02 -7.40 -10.58
CA ALA A 351 -2.77 -7.86 -11.18
C ALA A 351 -2.99 -9.07 -12.08
N THR A 352 -2.33 -9.09 -13.25
CA THR A 352 -2.23 -10.29 -14.09
C THR A 352 -1.29 -11.30 -13.42
N GLY A 353 -1.77 -12.53 -13.20
CA GLY A 353 -1.15 -13.50 -12.30
C GLY A 353 0.19 -14.10 -12.75
N GLY A 354 0.89 -14.71 -11.78
CA GLY A 354 2.15 -15.42 -11.97
C GLY A 354 2.34 -16.56 -10.96
N THR A 355 3.16 -17.56 -11.31
CA THR A 355 3.30 -18.81 -10.56
C THR A 355 4.74 -19.10 -10.11
N MET A 356 4.93 -19.49 -8.83
CA MET A 356 5.67 -20.68 -8.32
C MET A 356 6.11 -20.57 -6.84
N ASP A 357 6.57 -21.72 -6.31
CA ASP A 357 6.36 -22.33 -4.98
C ASP A 357 7.19 -21.78 -3.79
N SER A 358 6.82 -21.93 -2.50
CA SER A 358 6.19 -23.14 -1.89
C SER A 358 5.11 -22.95 -0.80
N VAL A 359 4.78 -21.74 -0.32
CA VAL A 359 3.54 -21.50 0.48
C VAL A 359 2.26 -21.81 -0.33
N ARG A 360 2.44 -22.04 -1.64
CA ARG A 360 1.49 -22.45 -2.68
C ARG A 360 0.79 -23.79 -2.50
N ALA A 361 1.25 -24.65 -1.60
CA ALA A 361 0.54 -25.90 -1.29
C ALA A 361 -0.79 -25.69 -0.54
N GLY A 362 -1.00 -24.51 0.08
CA GLY A 362 -2.30 -24.12 0.62
C GLY A 362 -3.31 -23.81 -0.50
N PRO A 363 -4.63 -24.00 -0.29
CA PRO A 363 -5.65 -23.93 -1.35
C PRO A 363 -5.68 -22.59 -2.10
N PHE A 364 -5.29 -21.48 -1.46
CA PHE A 364 -5.19 -20.14 -2.08
C PHE A 364 -3.75 -19.65 -2.25
N GLY A 365 -2.74 -20.49 -2.02
CA GLY A 365 -1.35 -20.05 -1.99
C GLY A 365 -0.83 -19.55 -3.36
N GLN A 366 -1.49 -19.89 -4.47
CA GLN A 366 -1.17 -19.39 -5.81
C GLN A 366 -1.49 -17.90 -6.02
N LEU A 367 -2.37 -17.33 -5.19
CA LEU A 367 -2.80 -15.93 -5.24
C LEU A 367 -1.70 -14.94 -4.84
N PHE A 368 -0.72 -15.38 -4.04
CA PHE A 368 0.36 -14.52 -3.57
C PHE A 368 1.44 -14.31 -4.65
N ARG A 369 1.82 -13.03 -4.84
CA ARG A 369 2.93 -12.60 -5.70
C ARG A 369 4.24 -13.27 -5.25
N PRO A 370 4.99 -13.98 -6.14
CA PRO A 370 6.29 -14.56 -5.82
C PRO A 370 7.29 -13.55 -5.24
N ASP A 371 7.34 -12.34 -5.79
CA ASP A 371 8.19 -11.22 -5.34
C ASP A 371 8.02 -10.84 -3.87
N ASN A 372 6.87 -11.14 -3.27
CA ASN A 372 6.53 -10.69 -1.90
C ASN A 372 6.92 -11.73 -0.84
N PHE A 373 7.54 -12.85 -1.24
CA PHE A 373 8.06 -13.86 -0.33
C PHE A 373 9.53 -13.59 0.03
N VAL A 374 9.75 -12.96 1.18
CA VAL A 374 11.08 -12.81 1.78
C VAL A 374 11.28 -13.92 2.82
N PHE A 375 12.37 -14.67 2.71
CA PHE A 375 12.72 -15.75 3.65
C PHE A 375 14.24 -15.84 3.86
N GLY A 376 14.64 -16.00 5.12
CA GLY A 376 16.02 -16.33 5.48
C GLY A 376 16.32 -17.83 5.28
N GLN A 377 17.61 -18.18 5.21
CA GLN A 377 18.05 -19.58 5.18
C GLN A 377 18.06 -20.21 6.59
N THR A 378 18.23 -19.37 7.60
CA THR A 378 18.32 -19.73 9.02
C THR A 378 17.05 -19.37 9.77
N GLY A 379 16.69 -20.18 10.77
CA GLY A 379 15.53 -19.94 11.64
C GLY A 379 15.97 -19.46 13.02
N ALA A 380 15.22 -18.52 13.63
CA ALA A 380 15.55 -17.94 14.93
C ALA A 380 15.44 -18.91 16.13
N GLY A 381 15.01 -20.16 15.94
CA GLY A 381 15.11 -21.21 16.96
C GLY A 381 14.38 -20.94 18.28
N ASN A 382 13.23 -20.26 18.24
CA ASN A 382 12.47 -19.79 19.42
C ASN A 382 13.23 -18.83 20.35
N ASN A 383 14.23 -18.12 19.82
CA ASN A 383 14.97 -17.07 20.54
C ASN A 383 14.60 -15.69 19.97
N TRP A 384 14.06 -14.81 20.81
CA TRP A 384 13.71 -13.43 20.42
C TRP A 384 14.93 -12.59 20.04
N ALA A 385 16.04 -12.70 20.77
CA ALA A 385 17.26 -11.93 20.47
C ALA A 385 17.84 -12.26 19.09
N LYS A 386 17.72 -13.52 18.64
CA LYS A 386 18.04 -13.90 17.25
C LYS A 386 17.14 -13.24 16.21
N GLY A 387 15.86 -13.14 16.52
CA GLY A 387 14.90 -12.46 15.67
C GLY A 387 15.10 -10.94 15.63
N HIS A 388 15.60 -10.34 16.71
CA HIS A 388 15.67 -8.89 16.86
C HIS A 388 17.05 -8.28 16.53
N TYR A 389 18.15 -8.93 16.93
CA TYR A 389 19.50 -8.36 16.84
C TYR A 389 20.41 -9.01 15.80
N THR A 390 20.21 -10.30 15.45
CA THR A 390 21.10 -11.02 14.53
C THR A 390 20.38 -11.39 13.22
N GLU A 391 19.88 -12.62 13.08
CA GLU A 391 19.30 -13.16 11.84
C GLU A 391 18.15 -12.32 11.26
N GLY A 392 17.29 -11.77 12.13
CA GLY A 392 16.18 -10.92 11.68
C GLY A 392 16.61 -9.51 11.29
N ALA A 393 17.70 -8.99 11.87
CA ALA A 393 18.27 -7.69 11.51
C ALA A 393 18.99 -7.73 10.15
N GLU A 394 19.59 -8.87 9.77
CA GLU A 394 20.12 -9.05 8.40
C GLU A 394 19.00 -9.14 7.35
N LEU A 395 17.84 -9.70 7.71
CA LEU A 395 16.72 -9.88 6.78
C LEU A 395 15.77 -8.66 6.70
N ILE A 396 15.80 -7.76 7.69
CA ILE A 396 14.79 -6.70 7.82
C ILE A 396 14.78 -5.72 6.64
N ASP A 397 15.95 -5.34 6.12
CA ASP A 397 16.05 -4.41 5.00
C ASP A 397 15.37 -4.97 3.74
N SER A 398 15.51 -6.27 3.48
CA SER A 398 14.82 -6.95 2.37
C SER A 398 13.30 -6.99 2.56
N VAL A 399 12.82 -7.11 3.80
CA VAL A 399 11.39 -7.01 4.10
C VAL A 399 10.92 -5.57 3.93
N LEU A 400 11.65 -4.59 4.47
CA LEU A 400 11.33 -3.17 4.34
C LEU A 400 11.28 -2.72 2.87
N ASP A 401 12.15 -3.21 2.00
CA ASP A 401 12.10 -2.91 0.57
C ASP A 401 10.85 -3.47 -0.13
N VAL A 402 10.37 -4.67 0.26
CA VAL A 402 9.07 -5.19 -0.21
C VAL A 402 7.91 -4.40 0.37
N VAL A 403 7.98 -4.02 1.65
CA VAL A 403 6.99 -3.17 2.31
C VAL A 403 6.93 -1.80 1.64
N ARG A 404 8.07 -1.18 1.31
CA ARG A 404 8.18 0.06 0.53
C ARG A 404 7.60 -0.10 -0.87
N LYS A 405 7.96 -1.14 -1.60
CA LYS A 405 7.45 -1.39 -2.97
C LYS A 405 5.91 -1.41 -3.02
N GLU A 406 5.29 -2.07 -2.05
CA GLU A 406 3.83 -2.07 -1.91
C GLU A 406 3.33 -0.76 -1.22
N ALA A 407 4.10 -0.09 -0.34
CA ALA A 407 3.69 1.15 0.34
C ALA A 407 3.89 2.44 -0.48
N GLU A 408 4.68 2.40 -1.55
CA GLU A 408 4.84 3.44 -2.58
C GLU A 408 3.92 3.17 -3.76
N GLY A 409 3.88 1.90 -4.17
CA GLY A 409 2.85 1.40 -5.02
C GLY A 409 1.53 1.28 -4.27
N CYS A 410 1.08 2.41 -3.63
CA CYS A 410 -0.05 2.79 -2.73
C CYS A 410 -0.85 4.04 -3.17
N ASP A 411 -2.18 4.01 -3.03
CA ASP A 411 -3.06 5.14 -3.42
C ASP A 411 -3.31 6.08 -2.23
N CYS A 412 -3.63 5.48 -1.08
CA CYS A 412 -3.79 6.16 0.21
C CYS A 412 -3.68 5.14 1.37
N LEU A 413 -2.45 4.84 1.78
CA LEU A 413 -2.14 3.89 2.86
C LEU A 413 -2.90 4.23 4.16
N GLN A 414 -3.74 3.33 4.64
CA GLN A 414 -4.43 3.49 5.94
C GLN A 414 -3.49 3.19 7.11
N GLY A 415 -2.77 2.07 7.01
CA GLY A 415 -1.96 1.50 8.06
C GLY A 415 -1.35 0.17 7.62
N PHE A 416 -0.63 -0.48 8.53
CA PHE A 416 -0.06 -1.81 8.36
C PHE A 416 -0.74 -2.78 9.33
N GLN A 417 -1.03 -3.98 8.86
CA GLN A 417 -1.50 -5.09 9.69
C GLN A 417 -0.39 -6.15 9.80
N LEU A 418 0.11 -6.39 11.01
CA LEU A 418 1.05 -7.48 11.29
C LEU A 418 0.34 -8.65 11.96
N CYS A 419 0.45 -9.84 11.36
CA CYS A 419 0.07 -11.10 12.00
C CYS A 419 1.32 -11.81 12.50
N HIS A 420 1.44 -12.03 13.82
CA HIS A 420 2.59 -12.67 14.45
C HIS A 420 2.24 -13.39 15.77
N SER A 421 3.21 -14.08 16.36
CA SER A 421 3.07 -14.68 17.69
C SER A 421 4.24 -14.29 18.58
N LEU A 422 3.91 -13.93 19.82
CA LEU A 422 4.83 -13.39 20.82
C LEU A 422 5.71 -14.48 21.46
N GLY A 423 5.32 -15.75 21.36
CA GLY A 423 6.10 -16.87 21.92
C GLY A 423 7.28 -17.34 21.05
N GLY A 424 7.24 -17.09 19.74
CA GLY A 424 8.27 -17.56 18.80
C GLY A 424 9.53 -16.70 18.76
N GLY A 425 10.57 -17.12 18.03
CA GLY A 425 11.77 -16.31 17.82
C GLY A 425 11.58 -15.28 16.70
N THR A 426 11.28 -15.75 15.49
CA THR A 426 11.10 -14.88 14.30
C THR A 426 9.83 -14.04 14.37
N GLY A 427 8.70 -14.64 14.77
CA GLY A 427 7.43 -13.92 14.84
C GLY A 427 7.49 -12.77 15.85
N ALA A 428 8.10 -13.01 17.01
CA ALA A 428 8.21 -12.06 18.09
C ALA A 428 9.35 -11.04 17.82
N GLY A 429 10.61 -11.49 17.77
CA GLY A 429 11.77 -10.60 17.69
C GLY A 429 11.86 -9.82 16.36
N MET A 430 11.70 -10.50 15.22
CA MET A 430 11.73 -9.82 13.91
C MET A 430 10.43 -9.04 13.66
N GLY A 431 9.31 -9.50 14.21
CA GLY A 431 8.03 -8.80 14.13
C GLY A 431 8.05 -7.46 14.85
N THR A 432 8.59 -7.39 16.07
CA THR A 432 8.74 -6.13 16.80
C THR A 432 9.78 -5.20 16.18
N LEU A 433 10.90 -5.75 15.66
CA LEU A 433 11.88 -4.97 14.89
C LEU A 433 11.22 -4.31 13.65
N LEU A 434 10.41 -5.08 12.91
CA LEU A 434 9.66 -4.57 11.76
C LEU A 434 8.68 -3.48 12.16
N ILE A 435 7.93 -3.65 13.25
CA ILE A 435 7.00 -2.63 13.74
C ILE A 435 7.75 -1.32 14.04
N SER A 436 8.85 -1.38 14.78
CA SER A 436 9.68 -0.21 15.10
C SER A 436 10.20 0.49 13.83
N LYS A 437 10.77 -0.26 12.88
CA LYS A 437 11.30 0.30 11.63
C LYS A 437 10.21 0.87 10.72
N VAL A 438 9.03 0.24 10.66
CA VAL A 438 7.88 0.78 9.92
C VAL A 438 7.32 2.02 10.61
N ARG A 439 7.37 2.12 11.95
CA ARG A 439 6.96 3.31 12.70
C ARG A 439 7.93 4.49 12.50
N GLU A 440 9.23 4.22 12.41
CA GLU A 440 10.25 5.23 12.03
C GLU A 440 10.02 5.78 10.61
N GLU A 441 9.71 4.93 9.63
CA GLU A 441 9.55 5.34 8.23
C GLU A 441 8.16 5.91 7.91
N TYR A 442 7.12 5.44 8.60
CA TYR A 442 5.72 5.79 8.37
C TYR A 442 4.98 6.22 9.66
N PRO A 443 5.45 7.26 10.38
CA PRO A 443 4.89 7.66 11.68
C PRO A 443 3.42 8.08 11.61
N ASP A 444 2.96 8.63 10.49
CA ASP A 444 1.58 9.04 10.27
C ASP A 444 0.60 7.87 10.02
N ARG A 445 1.05 6.61 9.99
CA ARG A 445 0.23 5.44 9.62
C ARG A 445 -0.12 4.60 10.84
N ILE A 446 -1.34 4.05 10.84
CA ILE A 446 -1.81 3.16 11.91
C ILE A 446 -1.04 1.84 11.86
N MET A 447 -0.53 1.39 12.99
CA MET A 447 0.06 0.06 13.17
C MET A 447 -0.92 -0.82 13.97
N GLU A 448 -1.51 -1.80 13.29
CA GLU A 448 -2.42 -2.79 13.88
C GLU A 448 -1.71 -4.16 13.97
N THR A 449 -1.80 -4.82 15.13
CA THR A 449 -1.23 -6.16 15.31
C THR A 449 -2.27 -7.19 15.72
N PHE A 450 -2.22 -8.36 15.09
CA PHE A 450 -2.87 -9.59 15.57
C PHE A 450 -1.81 -10.43 16.27
N SER A 451 -1.79 -10.32 17.60
CA SER A 451 -0.72 -10.82 18.45
C SER A 451 -1.16 -12.08 19.19
N VAL A 452 -0.61 -13.23 18.78
CA VAL A 452 -0.92 -14.52 19.42
C VAL A 452 -0.03 -14.76 20.64
N ILE A 453 -0.66 -14.83 21.80
CA ILE A 453 -0.04 -15.04 23.11
C ILE A 453 0.29 -16.54 23.30
N PRO A 454 1.49 -16.89 23.81
CA PRO A 454 1.84 -18.27 24.14
C PRO A 454 1.00 -18.83 25.29
N SER A 455 0.82 -20.16 25.30
CA SER A 455 0.19 -20.86 26.43
C SER A 455 0.82 -22.24 26.65
N PRO A 456 1.15 -22.61 27.91
CA PRO A 456 1.70 -23.92 28.25
C PRO A 456 0.71 -25.07 28.06
N LYS A 457 -0.58 -24.79 27.74
CA LYS A 457 -1.55 -25.82 27.31
C LYS A 457 -1.35 -26.26 25.85
N VAL A 458 -0.67 -25.45 25.03
CA VAL A 458 -0.64 -25.57 23.57
C VAL A 458 0.79 -25.74 23.04
N SER A 459 1.80 -25.23 23.74
CA SER A 459 3.22 -25.35 23.38
C SER A 459 4.06 -25.89 24.54
N ASP A 460 5.00 -26.78 24.21
CA ASP A 460 6.00 -27.33 25.14
C ASP A 460 7.26 -26.44 25.26
N THR A 461 7.32 -25.30 24.56
CA THR A 461 8.51 -24.44 24.53
C THR A 461 8.63 -23.63 25.83
N VAL A 462 9.66 -23.89 26.62
CA VAL A 462 9.84 -23.25 27.94
C VAL A 462 10.21 -21.77 27.88
N VAL A 463 10.81 -21.28 26.80
CA VAL A 463 11.32 -19.89 26.70
C VAL A 463 10.29 -18.85 26.22
N GLU A 464 9.05 -19.27 25.89
CA GLU A 464 8.02 -18.38 25.35
C GLU A 464 7.69 -17.16 26.22
N PRO A 465 7.67 -17.23 27.57
CA PRO A 465 7.45 -16.04 28.41
C PRO A 465 8.53 -14.96 28.24
N TYR A 466 9.80 -15.32 28.02
CA TYR A 466 10.84 -14.32 27.73
C TYR A 466 10.54 -13.59 26.42
N ASN A 467 10.26 -14.35 25.35
CA ASN A 467 9.95 -13.79 24.04
C ASN A 467 8.70 -12.88 24.10
N ALA A 468 7.70 -13.26 24.91
CA ALA A 468 6.46 -12.50 25.07
C ALA A 468 6.67 -11.17 25.80
N VAL A 469 7.37 -11.15 26.93
CA VAL A 469 7.63 -9.92 27.70
C VAL A 469 8.43 -8.90 26.89
N LEU A 470 9.51 -9.35 26.23
CA LEU A 470 10.32 -8.50 25.36
C LEU A 470 9.53 -7.94 24.17
N SER A 471 8.58 -8.71 23.66
CA SER A 471 7.70 -8.24 22.58
C SER A 471 6.62 -7.28 23.06
N PHE A 472 6.05 -7.49 24.25
CA PHE A 472 5.08 -6.57 24.82
C PHE A 472 5.70 -5.20 25.08
N HIS A 473 6.91 -5.13 25.64
CA HIS A 473 7.64 -3.86 25.81
C HIS A 473 7.70 -3.06 24.50
N GLN A 474 8.06 -3.70 23.38
CA GLN A 474 8.13 -3.05 22.07
C GLN A 474 6.73 -2.71 21.48
N LEU A 475 5.70 -3.51 21.77
CA LEU A 475 4.33 -3.27 21.30
C LEU A 475 3.66 -2.08 22.00
N VAL A 476 3.92 -1.89 23.30
CA VAL A 476 3.39 -0.76 24.11
C VAL A 476 3.75 0.60 23.50
N GLU A 477 4.93 0.71 22.88
CA GLU A 477 5.45 1.98 22.36
C GLU A 477 5.21 2.16 20.85
N ASN A 478 5.21 1.08 20.07
CA ASN A 478 5.26 1.15 18.61
C ASN A 478 3.97 0.68 17.88
N SER A 479 2.96 0.13 18.58
CA SER A 479 1.66 -0.21 17.97
C SER A 479 0.55 0.75 18.39
N ASP A 480 -0.41 1.02 17.49
CA ASP A 480 -1.58 1.86 17.79
C ASP A 480 -2.80 1.03 18.17
N GLU A 481 -2.90 -0.21 17.67
CA GLU A 481 -3.96 -1.17 17.97
C GLU A 481 -3.36 -2.58 18.10
N SER A 482 -3.61 -3.29 19.20
CA SER A 482 -3.11 -4.65 19.41
C SER A 482 -4.21 -5.61 19.82
N PHE A 483 -4.71 -6.38 18.85
CA PHE A 483 -5.70 -7.43 19.05
C PHE A 483 -5.05 -8.67 19.64
N LEU A 484 -5.34 -8.96 20.91
CA LEU A 484 -4.76 -10.08 21.62
C LEU A 484 -5.56 -11.36 21.42
N LEU A 485 -4.85 -12.44 21.11
CA LEU A 485 -5.37 -13.76 20.80
C LEU A 485 -4.64 -14.79 21.66
N ASP A 486 -5.31 -15.33 22.67
CA ASP A 486 -4.71 -16.25 23.63
C ASP A 486 -4.99 -17.71 23.26
N ASN A 487 -3.91 -18.46 23.02
CA ASN A 487 -3.98 -19.90 22.77
C ASN A 487 -4.66 -20.67 23.91
N GLU A 488 -4.59 -20.18 25.16
CA GLU A 488 -5.32 -20.77 26.29
C GLU A 488 -6.84 -20.66 26.12
N ALA A 489 -7.33 -19.46 25.78
CA ALA A 489 -8.76 -19.21 25.59
C ALA A 489 -9.28 -19.92 24.34
N LEU A 490 -8.52 -19.88 23.24
CA LEU A 490 -8.86 -20.58 21.99
C LEU A 490 -8.95 -22.10 22.21
N TYR A 491 -8.03 -22.69 22.99
CA TYR A 491 -8.09 -24.10 23.36
C TYR A 491 -9.31 -24.43 24.24
N ASP A 492 -9.56 -23.64 25.29
CA ASP A 492 -10.70 -23.84 26.19
C ASP A 492 -12.05 -23.66 25.44
N ILE A 493 -12.16 -22.75 24.47
CA ILE A 493 -13.32 -22.61 23.57
C ILE A 493 -13.51 -23.87 22.73
N CYS A 494 -12.46 -24.34 22.04
CA CYS A 494 -12.52 -25.55 21.21
C CYS A 494 -12.95 -26.78 22.01
N PHE A 495 -12.35 -26.96 23.19
CA PHE A 495 -12.60 -28.12 24.05
C PHE A 495 -13.96 -28.06 24.75
N ARG A 496 -14.31 -26.95 25.39
CA ARG A 496 -15.52 -26.83 26.23
C ARG A 496 -16.77 -26.42 25.44
N THR A 497 -16.64 -25.42 24.57
CA THR A 497 -17.78 -24.81 23.86
C THR A 497 -18.09 -25.55 22.55
N LEU A 498 -17.07 -25.80 21.71
CA LEU A 498 -17.25 -26.55 20.46
C LEU A 498 -17.29 -28.08 20.66
N LYS A 499 -16.89 -28.57 21.84
CA LYS A 499 -16.85 -29.99 22.23
C LYS A 499 -15.90 -30.84 21.39
N LEU A 500 -14.78 -30.26 20.96
CA LEU A 500 -13.71 -30.99 20.27
C LEU A 500 -12.82 -31.67 21.30
N THR A 501 -12.76 -33.00 21.29
CA THR A 501 -11.99 -33.79 22.28
C THR A 501 -10.48 -33.61 22.16
N THR A 502 -9.99 -33.29 20.96
CA THR A 502 -8.58 -33.04 20.63
C THR A 502 -8.49 -31.86 19.68
N PRO A 503 -8.50 -30.61 20.18
CA PRO A 503 -8.34 -29.41 19.36
C PRO A 503 -7.02 -29.43 18.59
N THR A 504 -7.04 -29.07 17.31
CA THR A 504 -5.84 -28.92 16.48
C THR A 504 -5.55 -27.45 16.20
N TYR A 505 -4.30 -27.11 15.83
CA TYR A 505 -3.97 -25.76 15.35
C TYR A 505 -4.87 -25.30 14.18
N GLY A 506 -5.39 -26.23 13.36
CA GLY A 506 -6.37 -25.89 12.32
C GLY A 506 -7.69 -25.34 12.87
N ASP A 507 -8.15 -25.87 14.01
CA ASP A 507 -9.37 -25.40 14.68
C ASP A 507 -9.15 -24.05 15.37
N LEU A 508 -7.99 -23.85 16.03
CA LEU A 508 -7.61 -22.57 16.63
C LEU A 508 -7.47 -21.49 15.55
N ASN A 509 -6.76 -21.77 14.45
CA ASN A 509 -6.60 -20.84 13.33
C ASN A 509 -7.94 -20.51 12.66
N HIS A 510 -8.92 -21.42 12.66
CA HIS A 510 -10.26 -21.13 12.16
C HIS A 510 -10.97 -20.07 13.02
N LEU A 511 -10.93 -20.20 14.35
CA LEU A 511 -11.47 -19.19 15.27
C LEU A 511 -10.81 -17.82 15.08
N VAL A 512 -9.47 -17.79 15.00
CA VAL A 512 -8.71 -16.55 14.76
C VAL A 512 -9.10 -15.92 13.42
N SER A 513 -9.17 -16.70 12.34
CA SER A 513 -9.56 -16.18 11.02
C SER A 513 -10.98 -15.61 10.99
N ALA A 514 -11.90 -16.17 11.78
CA ALA A 514 -13.27 -15.64 11.92
C ALA A 514 -13.29 -14.31 12.69
N ALA A 515 -12.49 -14.17 13.75
CA ALA A 515 -12.35 -12.92 14.49
C ALA A 515 -11.70 -11.82 13.63
N MET A 516 -10.58 -12.12 12.95
CA MET A 516 -9.92 -11.19 12.02
C MET A 516 -10.84 -10.76 10.87
N SER A 517 -11.58 -11.70 10.27
CA SER A 517 -12.58 -11.38 9.25
C SER A 517 -13.69 -10.47 9.80
N GLY A 518 -14.09 -10.67 11.05
CA GLY A 518 -15.05 -9.83 11.77
C GLY A 518 -14.56 -8.41 12.02
N VAL A 519 -13.35 -8.24 12.57
CA VAL A 519 -12.72 -6.93 12.84
C VAL A 519 -12.53 -6.13 11.55
N THR A 520 -11.97 -6.76 10.52
CA THR A 520 -11.70 -6.13 9.20
C THR A 520 -12.95 -5.89 8.36
N CYS A 521 -14.13 -6.32 8.80
CA CYS A 521 -15.37 -6.25 8.01
C CYS A 521 -15.76 -4.82 7.63
N CYS A 522 -15.56 -3.85 8.53
CA CYS A 522 -15.88 -2.43 8.28
C CYS A 522 -14.99 -1.76 7.22
N LEU A 523 -13.81 -2.33 6.96
CA LEU A 523 -12.90 -1.89 5.92
C LEU A 523 -13.32 -2.48 4.57
N ARG A 524 -13.53 -3.81 4.57
CA ARG A 524 -13.76 -4.64 3.37
C ARG A 524 -15.13 -4.48 2.72
N PHE A 525 -16.15 -4.08 3.47
CA PHE A 525 -17.50 -3.91 2.96
C PHE A 525 -18.08 -2.54 3.35
N PRO A 526 -18.92 -1.93 2.49
CA PRO A 526 -19.66 -0.73 2.86
C PRO A 526 -20.67 -1.05 3.97
N GLY A 527 -20.46 -0.47 5.15
CA GLY A 527 -21.39 -0.56 6.29
C GLY A 527 -22.22 0.72 6.45
N GLN A 528 -23.33 0.64 7.18
CA GLN A 528 -24.13 1.83 7.53
C GLN A 528 -23.35 2.77 8.48
N LEU A 529 -22.50 2.19 9.33
CA LEU A 529 -21.47 2.89 10.12
C LEU A 529 -20.08 2.47 9.62
N ASN A 530 -19.52 3.25 8.69
CA ASN A 530 -18.17 3.03 8.18
C ASN A 530 -17.09 3.48 9.20
N CYS A 531 -16.27 2.53 9.62
CA CYS A 531 -15.09 2.75 10.45
C CYS A 531 -13.83 2.33 9.68
N ASP A 532 -13.04 3.33 9.27
CA ASP A 532 -11.65 3.14 8.85
C ASP A 532 -10.79 2.78 10.08
N LEU A 533 -9.60 2.20 9.88
CA LEU A 533 -8.69 1.80 10.99
C LEU A 533 -8.49 2.93 12.01
N ARG A 534 -8.09 4.12 11.56
CA ARG A 534 -7.92 5.29 12.44
C ARG A 534 -9.19 5.65 13.25
N LYS A 535 -10.39 5.37 12.72
CA LYS A 535 -11.64 5.59 13.47
C LYS A 535 -11.88 4.49 14.51
N ILE A 536 -11.39 3.27 14.30
CA ILE A 536 -11.40 2.20 15.31
C ILE A 536 -10.47 2.60 16.47
N ALA A 537 -9.18 2.89 16.21
CA ALA A 537 -8.24 3.45 17.19
C ALA A 537 -8.84 4.58 18.03
N VAL A 538 -9.30 5.66 17.39
CA VAL A 538 -9.82 6.86 18.09
C VAL A 538 -11.09 6.60 18.92
N ASN A 539 -11.86 5.53 18.65
CA ASN A 539 -13.01 5.15 19.48
C ASN A 539 -12.69 4.10 20.55
N LEU A 540 -11.60 3.35 20.41
CA LEU A 540 -11.25 2.24 21.31
C LEU A 540 -10.07 2.53 22.25
N VAL A 541 -9.17 3.44 21.87
CA VAL A 541 -7.96 3.79 22.63
C VAL A 541 -8.17 5.15 23.29
N PRO A 542 -8.55 5.21 24.59
CA PRO A 542 -8.62 6.47 25.32
C PRO A 542 -7.22 6.98 25.69
N PHE A 543 -6.28 6.07 26.01
CA PHE A 543 -4.91 6.38 26.44
C PHE A 543 -3.90 5.63 25.56
N PRO A 544 -2.81 6.27 25.09
CA PRO A 544 -1.90 5.67 24.11
C PRO A 544 -1.30 4.31 24.48
N ARG A 545 -0.97 4.06 25.76
CA ARG A 545 -0.42 2.77 26.22
C ARG A 545 -1.47 1.66 26.35
N LEU A 546 -2.76 2.01 26.45
CA LEU A 546 -3.86 1.08 26.73
C LEU A 546 -4.62 0.72 25.45
N HIS A 547 -3.91 0.22 24.45
CA HIS A 547 -4.42 -0.15 23.11
C HIS A 547 -4.53 -1.67 22.89
N PHE A 548 -4.45 -2.47 23.95
CA PHE A 548 -4.60 -3.92 23.89
C PHE A 548 -6.08 -4.33 24.00
N PHE A 549 -6.58 -5.03 22.97
CA PHE A 549 -7.99 -5.39 22.86
C PHE A 549 -8.23 -6.88 23.14
N MET A 550 -9.23 -7.15 23.98
CA MET A 550 -9.84 -8.48 24.12
C MET A 550 -10.77 -8.72 22.93
N THR A 551 -10.42 -9.68 22.09
CA THR A 551 -11.27 -10.10 20.95
C THR A 551 -12.30 -11.13 21.38
N GLY A 552 -13.46 -11.12 20.73
CA GLY A 552 -14.51 -12.13 20.91
C GLY A 552 -15.27 -12.38 19.60
N PHE A 553 -15.90 -13.54 19.48
CA PHE A 553 -16.74 -13.89 18.34
C PHE A 553 -18.01 -14.63 18.78
N ALA A 554 -19.13 -14.34 18.14
CA ALA A 554 -20.35 -15.12 18.26
C ALA A 554 -21.06 -15.22 16.89
N PRO A 555 -21.75 -16.33 16.60
CA PRO A 555 -22.01 -17.47 17.48
C PRO A 555 -20.88 -18.51 17.48
N LEU A 556 -20.53 -18.99 18.68
CA LEU A 556 -19.67 -20.17 18.86
C LEU A 556 -20.58 -21.39 19.09
N THR A 557 -20.88 -22.12 18.03
CA THR A 557 -21.74 -23.32 18.10
C THR A 557 -21.03 -24.53 17.51
N SER A 558 -21.17 -25.68 18.17
CA SER A 558 -20.67 -26.95 17.63
C SER A 558 -21.49 -27.38 16.40
N ARG A 559 -20.84 -28.10 15.48
CA ARG A 559 -21.47 -28.55 14.21
C ARG A 559 -22.78 -29.33 14.42
N GLY A 560 -22.93 -30.03 15.54
CA GLY A 560 -24.15 -30.76 15.90
C GLY A 560 -25.26 -29.91 16.52
N SER A 561 -24.95 -28.75 17.11
CA SER A 561 -25.93 -27.86 17.73
C SER A 561 -26.38 -26.71 16.81
N GLN A 562 -25.64 -26.42 15.74
CA GLN A 562 -25.89 -25.32 14.81
C GLN A 562 -27.29 -25.35 14.16
N GLN A 563 -27.88 -26.54 13.95
CA GLN A 563 -29.22 -26.69 13.35
C GLN A 563 -30.37 -26.41 14.32
N TYR A 564 -30.13 -26.51 15.64
CA TYR A 564 -31.18 -26.43 16.67
C TYR A 564 -31.27 -25.06 17.35
N ARG A 565 -30.28 -24.18 17.14
CA ARG A 565 -30.22 -22.87 17.80
C ARG A 565 -30.70 -21.77 16.86
N ALA A 566 -31.78 -21.08 17.27
CA ALA A 566 -32.26 -19.91 16.56
C ALA A 566 -31.37 -18.70 16.86
N LEU A 567 -30.49 -18.33 15.92
CA LEU A 567 -29.68 -17.11 16.05
C LEU A 567 -30.60 -15.88 16.00
N THR A 568 -30.53 -15.05 17.03
CA THR A 568 -31.26 -13.78 17.17
C THR A 568 -30.30 -12.70 17.68
N VAL A 569 -30.60 -11.41 17.47
CA VAL A 569 -29.75 -10.31 17.94
C VAL A 569 -29.52 -10.37 19.46
N PRO A 570 -30.56 -10.57 20.32
CA PRO A 570 -30.34 -10.69 21.77
C PRO A 570 -29.44 -11.86 22.16
N GLU A 571 -29.55 -13.01 21.50
CA GLU A 571 -28.67 -14.17 21.77
C GLU A 571 -27.21 -13.95 21.33
N LEU A 572 -26.98 -13.16 20.27
CA LEU A 572 -25.65 -12.76 19.84
C LEU A 572 -25.04 -11.79 20.84
N THR A 573 -25.78 -10.72 21.22
CA THR A 573 -25.31 -9.74 22.21
C THR A 573 -25.05 -10.38 23.57
N GLN A 574 -25.88 -11.33 24.02
CA GLN A 574 -25.63 -12.04 25.29
C GLN A 574 -24.40 -12.95 25.23
N GLN A 575 -24.17 -13.65 24.12
CA GLN A 575 -22.95 -14.46 23.93
C GLN A 575 -21.69 -13.60 23.84
N MET A 576 -21.79 -12.43 23.21
CA MET A 576 -20.68 -11.50 23.00
C MET A 576 -20.02 -11.07 24.31
N PHE A 577 -20.81 -10.89 25.38
CA PHE A 577 -20.33 -10.53 26.71
C PHE A 577 -20.18 -11.72 27.68
N ASP A 578 -20.29 -12.98 27.23
CA ASP A 578 -19.95 -14.13 28.07
C ASP A 578 -18.43 -14.35 28.07
N ALA A 579 -17.83 -14.51 29.25
CA ALA A 579 -16.38 -14.72 29.41
C ALA A 579 -15.88 -15.95 28.61
N LYS A 580 -16.75 -16.94 28.37
CA LYS A 580 -16.47 -18.14 27.57
C LYS A 580 -16.32 -17.90 26.07
N ASN A 581 -16.69 -16.73 25.58
CA ASN A 581 -16.60 -16.36 24.16
C ASN A 581 -15.44 -15.39 23.88
N MET A 582 -14.72 -14.96 24.91
CA MET A 582 -13.51 -14.14 24.78
C MET A 582 -12.35 -15.00 24.30
N MET A 583 -11.60 -14.51 23.32
CA MET A 583 -10.39 -15.14 22.80
C MET A 583 -9.13 -14.72 23.54
N CYS A 584 -9.26 -13.96 24.64
CA CYS A 584 -8.21 -13.69 25.62
C CYS A 584 -8.62 -14.32 26.97
N ALA A 585 -7.71 -15.01 27.67
CA ALA A 585 -8.03 -15.71 28.91
C ALA A 585 -8.01 -14.75 30.12
N ALA A 586 -8.97 -13.84 30.15
CA ALA A 586 -9.30 -12.99 31.30
C ALA A 586 -10.82 -12.97 31.48
N ASP A 587 -11.34 -12.92 32.72
CA ASP A 587 -12.78 -12.75 32.94
C ASP A 587 -13.12 -11.24 32.91
N PRO A 588 -13.93 -10.75 31.94
CA PRO A 588 -14.27 -9.33 31.86
C PRO A 588 -15.00 -8.80 33.11
N ARG A 589 -15.52 -9.68 33.97
CA ARG A 589 -16.20 -9.32 35.23
C ARG A 589 -15.23 -8.94 36.36
N HIS A 590 -13.94 -9.25 36.23
CA HIS A 590 -12.91 -8.87 37.20
C HIS A 590 -12.35 -7.47 36.95
N GLY A 591 -12.77 -6.81 35.86
CA GLY A 591 -12.42 -5.43 35.55
C GLY A 591 -13.61 -4.62 35.04
N ARG A 592 -13.30 -3.49 34.40
CA ARG A 592 -14.26 -2.62 33.72
C ARG A 592 -13.90 -2.52 32.24
N TYR A 593 -14.89 -2.26 31.38
CA TYR A 593 -14.68 -1.87 30.00
C TYR A 593 -14.45 -0.35 29.93
N LEU A 594 -13.28 0.04 29.44
CA LEU A 594 -13.01 1.42 29.04
C LEU A 594 -13.89 1.73 27.82
N THR A 595 -13.73 0.94 26.76
CA THR A 595 -14.44 1.08 25.47
C THR A 595 -14.78 -0.29 24.89
N ALA A 596 -15.74 -0.35 23.98
CA ALA A 596 -16.05 -1.58 23.24
C ALA A 596 -16.62 -1.32 21.84
N ALA A 597 -16.27 -2.17 20.88
CA ALA A 597 -16.84 -2.23 19.55
C ALA A 597 -17.54 -3.56 19.31
N ALA A 598 -18.78 -3.50 18.84
CA ALA A 598 -19.59 -4.64 18.43
C ALA A 598 -19.87 -4.58 16.93
N LEU A 599 -19.26 -5.49 16.18
CA LEU A 599 -19.25 -5.51 14.72
C LEU A 599 -20.20 -6.61 14.22
N PHE A 600 -21.47 -6.24 14.07
CA PHE A 600 -22.53 -7.14 13.64
C PHE A 600 -22.50 -7.34 12.12
N ARG A 601 -22.73 -8.59 11.70
CA ARG A 601 -22.71 -9.02 10.29
C ARG A 601 -23.97 -9.81 9.95
N GLY A 602 -24.55 -9.52 8.78
CA GLY A 602 -25.80 -10.10 8.29
C GLY A 602 -26.99 -9.15 8.43
N ARG A 603 -28.06 -9.45 7.70
CA ARG A 603 -29.26 -8.61 7.64
C ARG A 603 -30.02 -8.61 8.97
N MET A 604 -29.95 -7.50 9.69
CA MET A 604 -30.65 -7.29 10.97
C MET A 604 -31.10 -5.83 11.12
N SER A 605 -32.01 -5.56 12.06
CA SER A 605 -32.47 -4.20 12.33
C SER A 605 -31.45 -3.46 13.20
N THR A 606 -30.89 -2.35 12.70
CA THR A 606 -30.00 -1.46 13.48
C THR A 606 -30.65 -1.02 14.79
N LYS A 607 -31.93 -0.68 14.76
CA LYS A 607 -32.71 -0.33 15.96
C LYS A 607 -32.71 -1.47 17.00
N GLU A 608 -32.84 -2.73 16.59
CA GLU A 608 -32.84 -3.87 17.51
C GLU A 608 -31.44 -4.07 18.12
N VAL A 609 -30.38 -3.88 17.32
CA VAL A 609 -29.00 -3.90 17.80
C VAL A 609 -28.79 -2.81 18.86
N ASP A 610 -29.15 -1.56 18.57
CA ASP A 610 -29.00 -0.43 19.50
C ASP A 610 -29.79 -0.64 20.80
N GLU A 611 -31.04 -1.13 20.71
CA GLU A 611 -31.86 -1.48 21.88
C GLU A 611 -31.22 -2.60 22.74
N GLN A 612 -30.64 -3.63 22.13
CA GLN A 612 -29.95 -4.68 22.90
C GLN A 612 -28.63 -4.22 23.50
N MET A 613 -27.86 -3.38 22.80
CA MET A 613 -26.62 -2.82 23.33
C MET A 613 -26.88 -1.93 24.55
N LEU A 614 -27.87 -1.03 24.46
CA LEU A 614 -28.30 -0.17 25.58
C LEU A 614 -28.84 -1.01 26.75
N ASN A 615 -29.59 -2.08 26.46
CA ASN A 615 -30.10 -3.01 27.47
C ASN A 615 -28.97 -3.73 28.24
N VAL A 616 -27.88 -4.11 27.57
CA VAL A 616 -26.70 -4.67 28.26
C VAL A 616 -25.98 -3.61 29.08
N GLN A 617 -25.73 -2.41 28.52
CA GLN A 617 -25.07 -1.32 29.24
C GLN A 617 -25.82 -0.95 30.53
N ASN A 618 -27.16 -0.86 30.48
CA ASN A 618 -27.99 -0.55 31.64
C ASN A 618 -28.05 -1.68 32.70
N LYS A 619 -27.95 -2.95 32.28
CA LYS A 619 -27.92 -4.11 33.22
C LYS A 619 -26.56 -4.28 33.90
N ASN A 620 -25.51 -3.94 33.17
CA ASN A 620 -24.13 -4.23 33.53
C ASN A 620 -23.34 -2.93 33.79
N SER A 621 -24.00 -1.83 34.18
CA SER A 621 -23.40 -0.49 34.24
C SER A 621 -22.13 -0.44 35.10
N SER A 622 -22.07 -1.21 36.19
CA SER A 622 -20.89 -1.34 37.06
C SER A 622 -19.64 -1.95 36.40
N TYR A 623 -19.82 -2.64 35.26
CA TYR A 623 -18.75 -3.21 34.44
C TYR A 623 -18.34 -2.29 33.28
N PHE A 624 -18.99 -1.15 33.10
CA PHE A 624 -18.57 -0.10 32.19
C PHE A 624 -18.02 1.07 33.00
N VAL A 625 -17.01 1.74 32.47
CA VAL A 625 -16.50 2.97 33.06
C VAL A 625 -17.56 4.08 32.94
N GLU A 626 -17.78 4.81 34.04
CA GLU A 626 -18.81 5.87 34.13
C GLU A 626 -18.34 7.21 33.53
N TRP A 627 -17.03 7.51 33.58
CA TRP A 627 -16.45 8.76 33.07
C TRP A 627 -16.31 8.81 31.53
N ILE A 628 -16.40 7.66 30.82
CA ILE A 628 -16.51 7.62 29.35
C ILE A 628 -18.00 7.46 28.93
N PRO A 629 -18.72 8.55 28.61
CA PRO A 629 -20.10 8.44 28.15
C PRO A 629 -20.19 7.77 26.78
N ASN A 630 -21.17 6.86 26.62
CA ASN A 630 -21.45 6.14 25.36
C ASN A 630 -20.22 5.37 24.81
N ASN A 631 -19.50 4.69 25.69
CA ASN A 631 -18.26 3.97 25.40
C ASN A 631 -18.40 2.71 24.52
N ILE A 632 -19.62 2.25 24.24
CA ILE A 632 -19.86 1.14 23.30
C ILE A 632 -20.28 1.68 21.93
N LYS A 633 -19.62 1.21 20.86
CA LYS A 633 -20.01 1.47 19.47
C LYS A 633 -20.49 0.18 18.80
N ALA A 634 -21.64 0.24 18.13
CA ALA A 634 -22.10 -0.83 17.25
C ALA A 634 -21.89 -0.43 15.78
N SER A 635 -21.51 -1.38 14.93
CA SER A 635 -21.61 -1.26 13.48
C SER A 635 -22.32 -2.48 12.91
N VAL A 636 -23.06 -2.28 11.81
CA VAL A 636 -23.82 -3.33 11.12
C VAL A 636 -23.40 -3.36 9.66
N CYS A 637 -22.99 -4.54 9.20
CA CYS A 637 -22.70 -4.87 7.80
C CYS A 637 -23.71 -5.89 7.28
N ASP A 638 -24.32 -5.64 6.13
CA ASP A 638 -25.36 -6.51 5.56
C ASP A 638 -24.83 -7.87 5.06
N ILE A 639 -23.50 -8.01 4.87
CA ILE A 639 -22.86 -9.23 4.37
C ILE A 639 -22.44 -10.15 5.54
N PRO A 640 -23.12 -11.29 5.73
CA PRO A 640 -22.73 -12.27 6.74
C PRO A 640 -21.48 -13.06 6.31
N PRO A 641 -20.70 -13.61 7.25
CA PRO A 641 -19.61 -14.53 6.93
C PRO A 641 -20.15 -15.85 6.35
N LYS A 642 -19.36 -16.51 5.50
CA LYS A 642 -19.73 -17.79 4.86
C LYS A 642 -20.16 -18.84 5.89
N GLY A 643 -21.27 -19.53 5.63
CA GLY A 643 -21.81 -20.58 6.49
C GLY A 643 -22.65 -20.11 7.69
N LEU A 644 -22.75 -18.80 7.94
CA LEU A 644 -23.59 -18.20 8.98
C LEU A 644 -24.58 -17.21 8.37
N LYS A 645 -25.74 -17.01 9.02
CA LYS A 645 -26.73 -15.99 8.62
C LYS A 645 -26.51 -14.65 9.32
N MET A 646 -26.03 -14.71 10.56
CA MET A 646 -25.68 -13.57 11.39
C MET A 646 -24.47 -13.94 12.25
N ALA A 647 -23.61 -12.97 12.49
CA ALA A 647 -22.48 -13.07 13.41
C ALA A 647 -22.23 -11.70 14.05
N VAL A 648 -21.45 -11.69 15.14
CA VAL A 648 -20.90 -10.47 15.74
C VAL A 648 -19.45 -10.75 16.14
N ALA A 649 -18.56 -9.83 15.78
CA ALA A 649 -17.21 -9.77 16.32
C ALA A 649 -17.13 -8.67 17.38
N PHE A 650 -16.36 -8.91 18.42
CA PHE A 650 -16.20 -8.03 19.56
C PHE A 650 -14.74 -7.62 19.70
N ALA A 651 -14.53 -6.33 19.97
CA ALA A 651 -13.26 -5.78 20.41
C ALA A 651 -13.54 -4.93 21.66
N GLY A 652 -13.15 -5.45 22.83
CA GLY A 652 -13.29 -4.74 24.10
C GLY A 652 -11.94 -4.28 24.62
N ASN A 653 -11.83 -3.00 24.94
CA ASN A 653 -10.73 -2.50 25.76
C ASN A 653 -11.17 -2.60 27.23
N SER A 654 -10.61 -3.54 27.98
CA SER A 654 -11.00 -3.82 29.36
C SER A 654 -9.80 -3.95 30.26
N THR A 655 -9.89 -3.37 31.45
CA THR A 655 -8.86 -3.47 32.49
C THR A 655 -8.62 -4.91 32.93
N ALA A 656 -9.57 -5.83 32.73
CA ALA A 656 -9.42 -7.26 33.01
C ALA A 656 -8.25 -7.91 32.25
N ILE A 657 -7.80 -7.31 31.14
CA ILE A 657 -6.66 -7.80 30.36
C ILE A 657 -5.35 -7.88 31.18
N GLN A 658 -5.29 -7.16 32.31
CA GLN A 658 -4.20 -7.29 33.29
C GLN A 658 -3.99 -8.72 33.82
N GLU A 659 -5.02 -9.58 33.84
CA GLU A 659 -4.88 -11.00 34.27
C GLU A 659 -3.93 -11.77 33.34
N MET A 660 -4.03 -11.50 32.03
CA MET A 660 -3.19 -12.09 31.01
C MET A 660 -1.72 -11.64 31.18
N PHE A 661 -1.50 -10.33 31.38
CA PHE A 661 -0.17 -9.78 31.64
C PHE A 661 0.44 -10.33 32.94
N LYS A 662 -0.32 -10.36 34.04
CA LYS A 662 0.10 -10.94 35.33
C LYS A 662 0.52 -12.41 35.20
N ARG A 663 -0.22 -13.22 34.41
CA ARG A 663 0.13 -14.62 34.13
C ARG A 663 1.45 -14.75 33.35
N VAL A 664 1.65 -13.93 32.31
CA VAL A 664 2.91 -13.93 31.53
C VAL A 664 4.08 -13.47 32.40
N ALA A 665 3.88 -12.43 33.23
CA ALA A 665 4.85 -11.93 34.20
C ALA A 665 5.25 -13.00 35.22
N GLU A 666 4.30 -13.72 35.84
CA GLU A 666 4.62 -14.75 36.82
C GLU A 666 5.53 -15.85 36.24
N TYR A 667 5.25 -16.30 35.01
CA TYR A 667 6.11 -17.27 34.31
C TYR A 667 7.49 -16.70 33.94
N PHE A 668 7.56 -15.45 33.50
CA PHE A 668 8.81 -14.75 33.24
C PHE A 668 9.67 -14.66 34.52
N THR A 669 9.12 -14.08 35.59
CA THR A 669 9.81 -13.89 36.88
C THR A 669 10.28 -15.22 37.46
N ALA A 670 9.49 -16.29 37.33
CA ALA A 670 9.85 -17.63 37.80
C ALA A 670 11.08 -18.23 37.08
N MET A 671 11.28 -17.91 35.80
CA MET A 671 12.46 -18.29 35.03
C MET A 671 13.64 -17.35 35.25
N PHE A 672 13.40 -16.03 35.23
CA PHE A 672 14.43 -15.00 35.32
C PHE A 672 15.15 -15.04 36.67
N ARG A 673 14.41 -15.25 37.77
CA ARG A 673 15.00 -15.48 39.12
C ARG A 673 15.96 -16.68 39.18
N ARG A 674 15.84 -17.64 38.26
CA ARG A 674 16.73 -18.81 38.15
C ARG A 674 17.79 -18.65 37.05
N LYS A 675 17.77 -17.53 36.31
CA LYS A 675 18.57 -17.27 35.09
C LYS A 675 18.51 -18.42 34.08
N ALA A 676 17.38 -19.13 34.02
CA ALA A 676 17.20 -20.26 33.13
C ALA A 676 17.21 -19.79 31.67
N PHE A 677 17.97 -20.47 30.81
CA PHE A 677 18.11 -20.18 29.36
C PHE A 677 18.65 -18.79 28.97
N LEU A 678 18.99 -17.92 29.94
CA LEU A 678 19.42 -16.54 29.71
C LEU A 678 20.64 -16.42 28.79
N HIS A 679 21.57 -17.37 28.87
CA HIS A 679 22.76 -17.46 27.99
C HIS A 679 22.46 -17.59 26.49
N TRP A 680 21.23 -17.96 26.09
CA TRP A 680 20.83 -17.95 24.67
C TRP A 680 20.56 -16.54 24.15
N TYR A 681 20.17 -15.61 25.03
CA TYR A 681 19.87 -14.23 24.67
C TYR A 681 21.13 -13.37 24.80
N THR A 682 21.86 -13.50 25.92
CA THR A 682 23.12 -12.77 26.12
C THR A 682 24.24 -13.22 25.18
N GLY A 683 24.17 -14.45 24.66
CA GLY A 683 25.06 -14.93 23.60
C GLY A 683 24.87 -14.23 22.25
N GLU A 684 23.74 -13.55 22.03
CA GLU A 684 23.43 -12.79 20.81
C GLU A 684 23.66 -11.27 21.00
N GLY A 685 24.23 -10.85 22.13
CA GLY A 685 24.61 -9.45 22.42
C GLY A 685 23.67 -8.68 23.34
N MET A 686 22.59 -9.30 23.81
CA MET A 686 21.58 -8.69 24.71
C MET A 686 22.07 -8.61 26.17
N ASP A 687 21.76 -7.54 26.91
CA ASP A 687 22.11 -7.42 28.33
C ASP A 687 21.01 -7.98 29.27
N GLU A 688 21.38 -8.39 30.49
CA GLU A 688 20.42 -8.75 31.55
C GLU A 688 19.58 -7.54 32.01
N MET A 689 20.05 -6.31 31.76
CA MET A 689 19.34 -5.08 32.09
C MET A 689 18.06 -4.93 31.26
N GLU A 690 18.10 -5.22 29.95
CA GLU A 690 16.94 -5.14 29.04
C GLU A 690 15.78 -6.06 29.48
N PHE A 691 16.09 -7.23 30.05
CA PHE A 691 15.09 -8.11 30.65
C PHE A 691 14.39 -7.48 31.85
N THR A 692 15.15 -6.73 32.66
CA THR A 692 14.64 -6.05 33.86
C THR A 692 13.80 -4.83 33.48
N GLU A 693 14.22 -4.09 32.45
CA GLU A 693 13.47 -2.96 31.87
C GLU A 693 12.13 -3.42 31.27
N ALA A 694 12.13 -4.51 30.49
CA ALA A 694 10.91 -5.08 29.93
C ALA A 694 9.97 -5.66 31.01
N GLU A 695 10.51 -6.27 32.07
CA GLU A 695 9.73 -6.70 33.24
C GLU A 695 9.13 -5.49 33.97
N SER A 696 9.87 -4.38 34.14
CA SER A 696 9.35 -3.16 34.75
C SER A 696 8.22 -2.56 33.92
N ASN A 697 8.44 -2.26 32.63
CA ASN A 697 7.47 -1.60 31.76
C ASN A 697 6.14 -2.40 31.68
N MET A 698 6.21 -3.74 31.67
CA MET A 698 5.01 -4.58 31.74
C MET A 698 4.29 -4.51 33.11
N ASN A 699 5.01 -4.41 34.22
CA ASN A 699 4.41 -4.20 35.54
C ASN A 699 3.81 -2.79 35.69
N ASP A 700 4.43 -1.79 35.06
CA ASP A 700 3.92 -0.42 35.00
C ASP A 700 2.60 -0.38 34.22
N LEU A 701 2.54 -1.02 33.03
CA LEU A 701 1.31 -1.19 32.25
C LEU A 701 0.18 -1.90 33.04
N VAL A 702 0.53 -2.94 33.81
CA VAL A 702 -0.43 -3.63 34.70
C VAL A 702 -0.94 -2.68 35.79
N SER A 703 -0.09 -1.77 36.28
CA SER A 703 -0.45 -0.78 37.31
C SER A 703 -1.36 0.31 36.72
N GLU A 704 -1.12 0.78 35.50
CA GLU A 704 -2.02 1.69 34.77
C GLU A 704 -3.42 1.07 34.59
N TYR A 705 -3.50 -0.19 34.13
CA TYR A 705 -4.78 -0.89 34.01
C TYR A 705 -5.51 -1.03 35.35
N GLN A 706 -4.79 -1.18 36.47
CA GLN A 706 -5.38 -1.23 37.81
C GLN A 706 -5.87 0.16 38.27
N GLN A 707 -5.10 1.23 38.00
CA GLN A 707 -5.47 2.61 38.31
C GLN A 707 -6.81 3.00 37.66
N TYR A 708 -6.95 2.80 36.35
CA TYR A 708 -8.22 3.11 35.66
C TYR A 708 -9.36 2.14 35.96
N GLN A 709 -9.07 0.97 36.55
CA GLN A 709 -10.09 0.05 37.04
C GLN A 709 -10.75 0.58 38.31
N ASP A 710 -9.95 1.11 39.24
CA ASP A 710 -10.41 1.57 40.54
C ASP A 710 -10.90 3.02 40.50
N ALA A 711 -10.41 3.84 39.56
CA ALA A 711 -10.78 5.24 39.36
C ALA A 711 -12.30 5.48 39.30
N THR A 712 -12.74 6.59 39.91
CA THR A 712 -14.13 7.05 39.93
C THR A 712 -14.28 8.44 39.32
N ALA A 713 -15.47 8.76 38.83
CA ALA A 713 -15.76 10.03 38.15
C ALA A 713 -15.70 11.28 39.07
N GLU A 714 -15.47 11.11 40.38
CA GLU A 714 -15.24 12.22 41.31
C GLU A 714 -13.74 12.56 41.46
N GLU A 715 -12.82 11.68 41.01
CA GLU A 715 -11.37 11.81 41.23
C GLU A 715 -10.62 12.45 40.04
N GLU A 716 -11.16 12.44 38.81
CA GLU A 716 -10.49 13.02 37.63
C GLU A 716 -10.12 14.51 37.77
N GLY A 717 -10.87 15.25 38.60
CA GLY A 717 -10.67 16.69 38.80
C GLY A 717 -9.35 17.08 39.48
N GLU A 718 -8.60 16.14 40.05
CA GLU A 718 -7.25 16.37 40.59
C GLU A 718 -6.13 15.83 39.66
N PHE A 719 -6.45 14.98 38.69
CA PHE A 719 -5.46 14.29 37.85
C PHE A 719 -5.08 15.08 36.59
N ASP A 720 -6.02 15.87 36.03
CA ASP A 720 -5.75 16.82 34.93
C ASP A 720 -4.73 17.92 35.31
N GLU A 721 -4.47 18.16 36.62
CA GLU A 721 -3.49 19.16 37.07
C GLU A 721 -2.05 18.61 37.15
N GLU A 722 -1.82 17.29 37.32
CA GLU A 722 -0.46 16.72 37.44
C GLU A 722 0.23 16.46 36.08
N GLU A 723 -0.50 16.08 35.02
CA GLU A 723 0.12 15.91 33.68
C GLU A 723 0.58 17.25 33.05
N GLY A 724 0.06 18.38 33.53
CA GLY A 724 0.38 19.71 33.01
C GLY A 724 1.72 20.30 33.47
N GLU A 725 2.40 19.70 34.46
CA GLU A 725 3.58 20.31 35.12
C GLU A 725 4.95 19.83 34.59
N TYR A 726 4.97 18.88 33.65
CA TYR A 726 6.22 18.27 33.14
C TYR A 726 6.75 18.79 31.78
N ASP A 727 6.03 19.70 31.11
CA ASP A 727 6.50 20.41 29.89
C ASP A 727 6.78 21.90 30.21
N GLY A 728 8.00 22.20 30.68
CA GLY A 728 8.47 23.55 31.06
C GLY A 728 9.94 23.84 30.74
#